data_AF-A0A183VBV6-F1
#
_entry.id   AF-A0A183VBV6-F1
#
_cell.length_a   1.000
_cell.length_b   1.000
_cell.length_c   1.000
_cell.angle_alpha   90.00
_cell.angle_beta   90.00
_cell.angle_gamma   90.00
#
_symmetry.space_group_name_H-M   'P 1'
#
loop_
_entity.id
_entity.type
_entity.pdbx_description
1 polymer ?
#
loop_
_entity_poly.entity_id
_entity_poly.type
_entity_poly.pdbx_seq_one_letter_code
_entity_poly.pdbx_strand_id
1 'polypeptide(L)'
;MSLTRSAINELCGYIQEKCSSIFGSKFWDCRLVCGIEYGTKPDKYETRIFALSKFRIFIVHGKTPASVKVDRYFHLLSIRSIQILNDTEVCLGLDENAVGKRRVFFRCEMPARDWTVHILTAIKHYFPDSSKSLKSIIELTPNELYNEFVMLPCSKPLLACHSFRRSYAALCDFYDQPFREEVVWDIEKIYASHRLHVLRLDDFTHLLPRDLVPILSVCQYSSFFTGICVDGVKLASDLIEVILMVVRRSHSLTSLVLRNCSLPRDFMSLFASALQSNITIPLETIDFSKNTLDDKKGFILLSSLISKISTLHALTMSECVVSEKCVNLVASGLLQALKPNTGAQQLHLVSVDFSGNPLKDELNDLQQLISICTSLRSINLSDTGFNIDKLWPSLKFGGLQLETLKLAGCQSGRRNKDSVQNMKEYFSTAVDLKHIDFANTVMCPDLLKALLLGLASNQQLKPFALILDGVCDRGCSSVLETCMGGVDASYLSLRDNALEADALSVISATSHMPHLRRLDLSGANFTNLRRSAKHAATLNNILLEVVKLIGEEDSQLNELILSDCRLSSHLSVLLNTLGVASSLQLLDITGNEMGNFGARLLAKALQINVSLKTILIDRNQITGDGFTDIAHALKLNNTLVSMPYPLIDVADSLSRPDRAKTLSALADVSIRWLHFSGDSIGGRLMFFLYH
;
A
#
# COMPACT_ATOMS: atom_id res chain seq x y z
N MET A 1 20.06 60.73 15.61
CA MET A 1 20.05 60.57 17.08
C MET A 1 19.80 59.11 17.37
N SER A 2 20.81 58.41 17.90
CA SER A 2 20.69 57.06 18.42
C SER A 2 19.70 57.05 19.59
N LEU A 3 18.85 56.02 19.66
CA LEU A 3 17.96 55.81 20.80
C LEU A 3 18.81 55.53 22.04
N THR A 4 18.44 56.10 23.18
CA THR A 4 19.11 55.79 24.45
C THR A 4 18.80 54.34 24.85
N ARG A 5 19.73 53.68 25.53
CA ARG A 5 19.58 52.27 25.97
C ARG A 5 18.30 52.04 26.79
N SER A 6 17.92 53.02 27.60
CA SER A 6 16.66 53.02 28.37
C SER A 6 15.42 52.96 27.47
N ALA A 7 15.40 53.74 26.38
CA ALA A 7 14.27 53.77 25.45
C ALA A 7 14.15 52.47 24.65
N ILE A 8 15.27 51.83 24.30
CA ILE A 8 15.26 50.51 23.64
C ILE A 8 14.68 49.45 24.57
N ASN A 9 15.09 49.42 25.84
CA ASN A 9 14.59 48.45 26.81
C ASN A 9 13.09 48.62 27.11
N GLU A 10 12.60 49.87 27.19
CA GLU A 10 11.17 50.17 27.34
C GLU A 10 10.37 49.67 26.13
N LEU A 11 10.87 49.90 24.92
CA LEU A 11 10.26 49.38 23.69
C LEU A 11 10.29 47.86 23.62
N CYS A 12 11.37 47.22 24.07
CA CYS A 12 11.46 45.76 24.15
C CYS A 12 10.38 45.19 25.10
N GLY A 13 10.20 45.80 26.28
CA GLY A 13 9.14 45.43 27.22
C GLY A 13 7.74 45.62 26.62
N TYR A 14 7.50 46.75 25.97
CA TYR A 14 6.23 47.01 25.27
C TYR A 14 5.94 45.98 24.17
N ILE A 15 6.95 45.64 23.35
CA ILE A 15 6.80 44.63 22.30
C ILE A 15 6.48 43.27 22.92
N GLN A 16 7.18 42.87 23.98
CA GLN A 16 6.97 41.61 24.69
C GLN A 16 5.54 41.47 25.24
N GLU A 17 4.94 42.55 25.76
CA GLU A 17 3.57 42.54 26.28
C GLU A 17 2.48 42.63 25.19
N LYS A 18 2.78 43.30 24.06
CA LYS A 18 1.80 43.60 23.00
C LYS A 18 2.08 42.86 21.68
N CYS A 19 2.78 41.72 21.72
CA CYS A 19 3.15 40.93 20.54
C CYS A 19 1.97 40.69 19.58
N SER A 20 0.81 40.27 20.09
CA SER A 20 -0.38 39.98 19.25
C SER A 20 -0.94 41.20 18.54
N SER A 21 -0.81 42.39 19.12
CA SER A 21 -1.25 43.64 18.50
C SER A 21 -0.26 44.15 17.45
N ILE A 22 1.04 43.86 17.62
CA ILE A 22 2.11 44.38 16.77
C ILE A 22 2.38 43.44 15.59
N PHE A 23 2.46 42.14 15.86
CA PHE A 23 2.79 41.10 14.87
C PHE A 23 1.55 40.39 14.31
N GLY A 24 0.37 40.62 14.90
CA GLY A 24 -0.90 39.99 14.53
C GLY A 24 -1.32 38.91 15.54
N SER A 25 -2.63 38.61 15.57
CA SER A 25 -3.26 37.77 16.60
C SER A 25 -2.65 36.37 16.75
N LYS A 26 -2.07 35.82 15.67
CA LYS A 26 -1.38 34.53 15.68
C LYS A 26 -0.08 34.56 16.50
N PHE A 27 0.57 35.71 16.65
CA PHE A 27 1.89 35.88 17.28
C PHE A 27 1.76 36.45 18.69
N TRP A 28 1.06 35.72 19.56
CA TRP A 28 0.78 36.14 20.93
C TRP A 28 1.91 35.88 21.93
N ASP A 29 2.93 35.11 21.55
CA ASP A 29 4.04 34.73 22.41
C ASP A 29 5.38 35.16 21.81
N CYS A 30 6.17 35.95 22.54
CA CYS A 30 7.52 36.35 22.16
C CYS A 30 8.54 35.69 23.08
N ARG A 31 9.51 34.99 22.49
CA ARG A 31 10.53 34.22 23.22
C ARG A 31 11.76 35.04 23.56
N LEU A 32 12.08 36.00 22.70
CA LEU A 32 13.24 36.88 22.85
C LEU A 32 12.93 38.21 22.19
N VAL A 33 13.10 39.30 22.93
CA VAL A 33 13.05 40.66 22.40
C VAL A 33 14.27 41.42 22.90
N CYS A 34 15.09 41.94 21.99
CA CYS A 34 16.30 42.67 22.36
C CYS A 34 16.66 43.75 21.33
N GLY A 35 17.38 44.77 21.80
CA GLY A 35 18.01 45.74 20.92
C GLY A 35 19.15 45.10 20.13
N ILE A 36 19.22 45.39 18.82
CA ILE A 36 20.26 44.89 17.93
C ILE A 36 20.74 45.99 16.99
N GLU A 37 21.94 45.81 16.46
CA GLU A 37 22.36 46.45 15.22
C GLU A 37 22.13 45.47 14.06
N TYR A 38 21.27 45.87 13.12
CA TYR A 38 20.89 45.05 11.96
C TYR A 38 21.58 45.56 10.70
N GLY A 39 22.22 44.66 9.95
CA GLY A 39 22.85 44.97 8.67
C GLY A 39 22.52 43.94 7.59
N THR A 40 22.34 44.38 6.35
CA THR A 40 22.29 43.49 5.17
C THR A 40 23.64 43.39 4.46
N LYS A 41 24.63 44.14 4.96
CA LYS A 41 26.03 44.16 4.53
C LYS A 41 26.90 44.20 5.79
N PRO A 42 28.09 43.60 5.78
CA PRO A 42 28.94 43.49 6.97
C PRO A 42 29.41 44.84 7.55
N ASP A 43 29.38 45.92 6.76
CA ASP A 43 29.90 47.24 7.18
C ASP A 43 28.81 48.30 7.42
N LYS A 44 27.53 47.95 7.25
CA LYS A 44 26.42 48.93 7.36
C LYS A 44 25.34 48.40 8.31
N TYR A 45 25.28 49.02 9.47
CA TYR A 45 24.35 48.66 10.55
C TYR A 45 23.37 49.78 10.87
N GLU A 46 22.17 49.38 11.25
CA GLU A 46 21.14 50.27 11.77
C GLU A 46 20.58 49.72 13.08
N THR A 47 20.41 50.58 14.08
CA THR A 47 19.78 50.19 15.34
C THR A 47 18.32 49.78 15.09
N ARG A 48 17.97 48.57 15.53
CA ARG A 48 16.66 47.95 15.39
C ARG A 48 16.35 47.14 16.64
N ILE A 49 15.12 46.63 16.73
CA ILE A 49 14.70 45.69 17.76
C ILE A 49 14.47 44.33 17.09
N PHE A 50 15.09 43.30 17.65
CA PHE A 50 14.86 41.92 17.29
C PHE A 50 13.72 41.38 18.14
N ALA A 51 12.78 40.67 17.51
CA ALA A 51 11.76 39.91 18.22
C ALA A 51 11.60 38.51 17.60
N LEU A 52 11.79 37.48 18.40
CA LEU A 52 11.52 36.09 18.03
C LEU A 52 10.15 35.71 18.61
N SER A 53 9.13 35.63 17.75
CA SER A 53 7.79 35.23 18.15
C SER A 53 7.37 33.97 17.40
N LYS A 54 7.00 32.93 18.17
CA LYS A 54 6.72 31.59 17.66
C LYS A 54 7.80 31.09 16.70
N PHE A 55 7.49 31.00 15.41
CA PHE A 55 8.33 30.49 14.32
C PHE A 55 8.77 31.60 13.33
N ARG A 56 8.64 32.87 13.71
CA ARG A 56 9.12 34.02 12.94
C ARG A 56 10.08 34.91 13.73
N ILE A 57 11.03 35.47 13.01
CA ILE A 57 11.89 36.55 13.46
C ILE A 57 11.37 37.85 12.85
N PHE A 58 11.17 38.86 13.68
CA PHE A 58 10.74 40.20 13.31
C PHE A 58 11.85 41.20 13.61
N ILE A 59 12.12 42.06 12.64
CA ILE A 59 13.00 43.22 12.77
C ILE A 59 12.11 44.44 12.82
N VAL A 60 12.17 45.16 13.94
CA VAL A 60 11.22 46.21 14.29
C VAL A 60 11.97 47.53 14.42
N HIS A 61 11.33 48.61 13.98
CA HIS A 61 11.82 49.97 14.17
C HIS A 61 10.75 50.81 14.88
N GLY A 62 11.19 51.80 15.65
CA GLY A 62 10.30 52.68 16.41
C GLY A 62 11.08 53.49 17.43
N LYS A 63 10.53 54.65 17.82
CA LYS A 63 11.11 55.52 18.87
C LYS A 63 10.23 55.60 20.12
N THR A 64 8.95 55.30 19.97
CA THR A 64 7.91 55.32 21.01
C THR A 64 6.93 54.17 20.76
N PRO A 65 6.20 53.66 21.78
CA PRO A 65 5.23 52.57 21.62
C PRO A 65 4.24 52.77 20.45
N ALA A 66 3.79 54.01 20.21
CA ALA A 66 2.87 54.35 19.12
C ALA A 66 3.51 54.34 17.71
N SER A 67 4.84 54.40 17.63
CA SER A 67 5.59 54.45 16.36
C SER A 67 6.22 53.12 15.96
N VAL A 68 6.01 52.06 16.76
CA VAL A 68 6.55 50.72 16.51
C VAL A 68 5.97 50.13 15.23
N LYS A 69 6.85 49.76 14.29
CA LYS A 69 6.50 49.14 13.01
C LYS A 69 7.46 48.02 12.66
N VAL A 70 6.93 46.97 12.03
CA VAL A 70 7.73 45.86 11.50
C VAL A 70 8.42 46.33 10.22
N ASP A 71 9.77 46.31 10.23
CA ASP A 71 10.61 46.59 9.05
C ASP A 71 10.66 45.35 8.15
N ARG A 72 11.01 44.21 8.75
CA ARG A 72 11.19 42.93 8.05
C ARG A 72 10.79 41.78 8.94
N TYR A 73 10.46 40.65 8.33
CA TYR A 73 10.30 39.39 9.05
C TYR A 73 10.76 38.23 8.16
N PHE A 74 11.15 37.12 8.78
CA PHE A 74 11.43 35.87 8.08
C PHE A 74 11.07 34.68 8.96
N HIS A 75 10.69 33.57 8.32
CA HIS A 75 10.33 32.33 9.02
C HIS A 75 11.59 31.58 9.44
N LEU A 76 11.54 30.84 10.55
CA LEU A 76 12.69 30.05 11.03
C LEU A 76 13.15 29.01 10.01
N LEU A 77 12.23 28.44 9.23
CA LEU A 77 12.56 27.48 8.14
C LEU A 77 13.25 28.11 6.93
N SER A 78 13.27 29.45 6.82
CA SER A 78 14.02 30.17 5.78
C SER A 78 15.52 30.27 6.10
N ILE A 79 15.94 29.95 7.33
CA ILE A 79 17.34 29.96 7.74
C ILE A 79 18.05 28.73 7.15
N ARG A 80 19.13 28.97 6.40
CA ARG A 80 20.01 27.93 5.82
C ARG A 80 21.39 27.90 6.44
N SER A 81 21.84 28.99 7.04
CA SER A 81 23.07 28.99 7.82
C SER A 81 23.02 29.95 9.00
N ILE A 82 23.72 29.59 10.07
CA ILE A 82 23.95 30.45 11.24
C ILE A 82 25.45 30.44 11.50
N GLN A 83 26.08 31.59 11.39
CA GLN A 83 27.52 31.76 11.55
C GLN A 83 27.81 32.76 12.66
N ILE A 84 28.43 32.31 13.75
CA ILE A 84 28.97 33.18 14.80
C ILE A 84 30.29 33.76 14.29
N LEU A 85 30.33 35.07 14.07
CA LEU A 85 31.51 35.76 13.53
C LEU A 85 32.47 36.21 14.63
N ASN A 86 31.91 36.65 15.76
CA ASN A 86 32.63 37.02 16.99
C ASN A 86 31.66 36.92 18.19
N ASP A 87 32.11 37.31 19.39
CA ASP A 87 31.34 37.19 20.63
C ASP A 87 29.99 37.93 20.64
N THR A 88 29.79 38.91 19.75
CA THR A 88 28.59 39.76 19.70
C THR A 88 27.87 39.74 18.35
N GLU A 89 28.46 39.14 17.32
CA GLU A 89 28.00 39.23 15.93
C GLU A 89 27.63 37.85 15.35
N VAL A 90 26.41 37.75 14.82
CA VAL A 90 25.89 36.56 14.14
C VAL A 90 25.43 36.90 12.73
N CYS A 91 25.77 36.05 11.78
CA CYS A 91 25.31 36.11 10.39
C CYS A 91 24.30 34.98 10.14
N LEU A 92 23.10 35.32 9.67
CA LEU A 92 22.13 34.35 9.16
C LEU A 92 22.15 34.35 7.63
N GLY A 93 22.30 33.17 7.03
CA GLY A 93 22.03 32.95 5.62
C GLY A 93 20.56 32.56 5.43
N LEU A 94 19.83 33.33 4.63
CA LEU A 94 18.41 33.13 4.33
C LEU A 94 18.20 32.72 2.87
N ASP A 95 17.16 31.90 2.68
CA ASP A 95 16.66 31.44 1.38
C ASP A 95 15.29 32.09 1.14
N GLU A 96 15.25 33.12 0.29
CA GLU A 96 14.00 33.71 -0.20
C GLU A 96 13.81 33.27 -1.65
N ASN A 97 12.64 32.68 -1.95
CA ASN A 97 12.25 31.98 -3.19
C ASN A 97 12.33 32.81 -4.50
N ALA A 98 13.07 33.92 -4.57
CA ALA A 98 13.23 34.70 -5.80
C ALA A 98 14.52 35.54 -5.93
N VAL A 99 15.36 35.72 -4.88
CA VAL A 99 16.43 36.76 -4.90
C VAL A 99 17.84 36.24 -4.51
N GLY A 100 18.03 34.93 -4.41
CA GLY A 100 19.33 34.33 -4.08
C GLY A 100 19.71 34.44 -2.61
N LYS A 101 20.83 33.79 -2.23
CA LYS A 101 21.30 33.67 -0.84
C LYS A 101 21.52 35.05 -0.23
N ARG A 102 20.66 35.44 0.70
CA ARG A 102 20.78 36.72 1.41
C ARG A 102 21.41 36.50 2.76
N ARG A 103 22.45 37.28 3.08
CA ARG A 103 23.06 37.30 4.41
C ARG A 103 22.56 38.50 5.19
N VAL A 104 22.23 38.29 6.44
CA VAL A 104 21.85 39.34 7.40
C VAL A 104 22.74 39.22 8.63
N PHE A 105 23.20 40.36 9.12
CA PHE A 105 24.17 40.49 10.19
C PHE A 105 23.49 41.14 11.39
N PHE A 106 23.74 40.57 12.55
CA PHE A 106 23.17 40.98 13.82
C PHE A 106 24.29 41.22 14.81
N ARG A 107 24.36 42.41 15.40
CA ARG A 107 25.15 42.66 16.61
C ARG A 107 24.23 42.86 17.80
N CYS A 108 24.50 42.16 18.89
CA CYS A 108 23.72 42.24 20.11
C CYS A 108 24.65 42.41 21.32
N GLU A 109 24.15 43.04 22.38
CA GLU A 109 24.84 43.06 23.68
C GLU A 109 24.86 41.67 24.33
N MET A 110 23.87 40.82 24.02
CA MET A 110 23.86 39.41 24.41
C MET A 110 24.95 38.65 23.64
N PRO A 111 25.67 37.71 24.30
CA PRO A 111 26.61 36.85 23.61
C PRO A 111 25.98 36.17 22.38
N ALA A 112 26.69 36.22 21.26
CA ALA A 112 26.27 35.65 19.98
C ALA A 112 25.85 34.17 20.08
N ARG A 113 26.52 33.43 20.97
CA ARG A 113 26.23 32.04 21.29
C ARG A 113 24.86 31.86 21.95
N ASP A 114 24.55 32.64 22.97
CA ASP A 114 23.27 32.59 23.69
C ASP A 114 22.10 32.99 22.78
N TRP A 115 22.30 34.03 21.97
CA TRP A 115 21.33 34.45 20.96
C TRP A 115 21.05 33.35 19.93
N THR A 116 22.09 32.68 19.46
CA THR A 116 21.97 31.53 18.55
C THR A 116 21.22 30.38 19.21
N VAL A 117 21.50 30.09 20.49
CA VAL A 117 20.78 29.07 21.27
C VAL A 117 19.29 29.39 21.40
N HIS A 118 18.89 30.66 21.54
CA HIS A 118 17.47 31.03 21.55
C HIS A 118 16.75 30.70 20.23
N ILE A 119 17.39 30.97 19.08
CA ILE A 119 16.85 30.61 17.75
C ILE A 119 16.75 29.10 17.61
N LEU A 120 17.82 28.38 17.95
CA LEU A 120 17.86 26.92 17.91
C LEU A 120 16.82 26.27 18.83
N THR A 121 16.59 26.84 20.02
CA THR A 121 15.55 26.40 20.95
C THR A 121 14.15 26.62 20.36
N ALA A 122 13.94 27.70 19.60
CA ALA A 122 12.68 27.91 18.90
C ALA A 122 12.47 26.87 17.79
N ILE A 123 13.50 26.56 17.00
CA ILE A 123 13.43 25.48 16.00
C ILE A 123 13.08 24.14 16.67
N LYS A 124 13.80 23.78 17.74
CA LYS A 124 13.57 22.51 18.47
C LYS A 124 12.19 22.43 19.13
N HIS A 125 11.61 23.56 19.54
CA HIS A 125 10.25 23.58 20.08
C HIS A 125 9.19 23.15 19.07
N TYR A 126 9.32 23.62 17.82
CA TYR A 126 8.35 23.32 16.75
C TYR A 126 8.69 22.01 16.03
N PHE A 127 9.97 21.67 15.91
CA PHE A 127 10.46 20.48 15.22
C PHE A 127 11.37 19.67 16.16
N PRO A 128 10.81 18.99 17.19
CA PRO A 128 11.61 18.30 18.21
C PRO A 128 12.49 17.18 17.64
N ASP A 129 12.04 16.53 16.57
CA ASP A 129 12.70 15.39 15.96
C ASP A 129 13.76 15.78 14.91
N SER A 130 13.91 17.08 14.62
CA SER A 130 14.83 17.55 13.57
C SER A 130 16.30 17.42 13.94
N SER A 131 16.63 16.85 15.11
CA SER A 131 18.02 16.72 15.58
C SER A 131 18.90 15.93 14.61
N LYS A 132 18.36 14.88 13.98
CA LYS A 132 19.09 14.08 12.98
C LYS A 132 19.16 14.76 11.61
N SER A 133 18.10 15.48 11.21
CA SER A 133 18.04 16.20 9.94
C SER A 133 18.67 17.58 9.96
N LEU A 134 19.02 18.15 11.13
CA LEU A 134 19.43 19.55 11.22
C LEU A 134 20.60 19.89 10.29
N LYS A 135 21.60 19.01 10.20
CA LYS A 135 22.77 19.18 9.31
C LYS A 135 22.40 19.26 7.82
N SER A 136 21.30 18.65 7.40
CA SER A 136 20.83 18.73 6.01
C SER A 136 19.94 19.95 5.75
N ILE A 137 19.53 20.67 6.81
CA ILE A 137 18.60 21.80 6.73
C ILE A 137 19.33 23.14 6.98
N ILE A 138 20.21 23.20 7.98
CA ILE A 138 20.89 24.42 8.45
C ILE A 138 22.38 24.14 8.68
N GLU A 139 23.24 24.94 8.04
CA GLU A 139 24.67 24.96 8.27
C GLU A 139 25.02 25.81 9.50
N LEU A 140 25.47 25.18 10.59
CA LEU A 140 25.88 25.87 11.81
C LEU A 140 27.40 26.04 11.88
N THR A 141 27.86 27.25 12.22
CA THR A 141 29.26 27.57 12.48
C THR A 141 29.36 28.35 13.80
N PRO A 142 30.09 27.84 14.82
CA PRO A 142 30.97 26.67 14.76
C PRO A 142 30.23 25.33 14.94
N ASN A 143 30.88 24.21 14.62
CA ASN A 143 30.23 22.89 14.53
C ASN A 143 29.75 22.33 15.88
N GLU A 144 30.25 22.83 17.02
CA GLU A 144 29.80 22.38 18.34
C GLU A 144 28.32 22.69 18.59
N LEU A 145 27.76 23.68 17.89
CA LEU A 145 26.34 24.04 17.96
C LEU A 145 25.41 22.88 17.58
N TYR A 146 25.84 21.94 16.73
CA TYR A 146 25.04 20.74 16.44
C TYR A 146 24.88 19.84 17.67
N ASN A 147 25.95 19.65 18.44
CA ASN A 147 25.91 18.84 19.67
C ASN A 147 25.06 19.54 20.73
N GLU A 148 25.19 20.86 20.82
CA GLU A 148 24.39 21.65 21.74
C GLU A 148 22.90 21.62 21.38
N PHE A 149 22.55 21.69 20.09
CA PHE A 149 21.17 21.53 19.62
C PHE A 149 20.54 20.21 20.10
N VAL A 150 21.29 19.10 20.03
CA VAL A 150 20.81 17.78 20.50
C VAL A 150 20.50 17.81 22.00
N MET A 151 21.26 18.56 22.80
CA MET A 151 21.10 18.67 24.25
C MET A 151 20.04 19.69 24.69
N LEU A 152 19.59 20.59 23.82
CA LEU A 152 18.54 21.57 24.17
C LEU A 152 17.25 20.89 24.66
N PRO A 153 16.53 21.47 25.62
CA PRO A 153 15.31 20.85 26.15
C PRO A 153 14.20 20.79 25.09
N CYS A 154 13.54 19.64 24.98
CA CYS A 154 12.28 19.54 24.24
C CYS A 154 11.16 20.22 25.03
N SER A 155 10.22 20.81 24.30
CA SER A 155 9.16 21.61 24.92
C SER A 155 8.05 20.75 25.51
N LYS A 156 7.75 20.97 26.80
CA LYS A 156 6.72 20.26 27.56
C LYS A 156 5.38 21.04 27.56
N PRO A 157 4.23 20.35 27.62
CA PRO A 157 4.07 18.90 27.49
C PRO A 157 4.40 18.43 26.07
N LEU A 158 4.82 17.16 25.95
CA LEU A 158 4.91 16.47 24.66
C LEU A 158 3.49 16.20 24.19
N LEU A 159 3.15 16.70 23.01
CA LEU A 159 1.84 16.48 22.40
C LEU A 159 1.86 15.20 21.54
N ALA A 160 0.68 14.71 21.18
CA ALA A 160 0.53 13.47 20.40
C ALA A 160 1.28 13.54 19.06
N CYS A 161 1.64 12.36 18.54
CA CYS A 161 2.35 12.20 17.27
C CYS A 161 3.62 13.07 17.17
N HIS A 162 4.40 13.10 18.26
CA HIS A 162 5.64 13.88 18.39
C HIS A 162 5.45 15.38 18.18
N SER A 163 4.39 15.93 18.79
CA SER A 163 4.03 17.35 18.67
C SER A 163 3.65 17.80 17.26
N PHE A 164 2.96 16.93 16.50
CA PHE A 164 2.44 17.23 15.15
C PHE A 164 1.81 18.62 15.04
N ARG A 165 0.91 18.98 15.97
CA ARG A 165 0.22 20.28 16.01
C ARG A 165 1.18 21.47 15.90
N ARG A 166 2.34 21.40 16.56
CA ARG A 166 3.35 22.47 16.55
C ARG A 166 4.02 22.57 15.18
N SER A 167 4.52 21.45 14.66
CA SER A 167 5.15 21.38 13.35
C SER A 167 4.19 21.83 12.24
N TYR A 168 2.96 21.34 12.29
CA TYR A 168 1.91 21.67 11.32
C TYR A 168 1.55 23.15 11.36
N ALA A 169 1.40 23.75 12.54
CA ALA A 169 1.13 25.18 12.66
C ALA A 169 2.25 26.05 12.06
N ALA A 170 3.52 25.69 12.29
CA ALA A 170 4.66 26.38 11.70
C ALA A 170 4.69 26.23 10.17
N LEU A 171 4.37 25.05 9.65
CA LEU A 171 4.35 24.81 8.20
C LEU A 171 3.16 25.47 7.51
N CYS A 172 2.00 25.54 8.15
CA CYS A 172 0.86 26.31 7.65
C CYS A 172 1.25 27.78 7.46
N ASP A 173 1.92 28.38 8.45
CA ASP A 173 2.39 29.77 8.33
C ASP A 173 3.50 29.93 7.27
N PHE A 174 4.40 28.96 7.14
CA PHE A 174 5.48 28.99 6.15
C PHE A 174 4.96 28.95 4.71
N TYR A 175 3.96 28.10 4.43
CA TYR A 175 3.34 27.97 3.11
C TYR A 175 2.15 28.91 2.88
N ASP A 176 1.89 29.82 3.82
CA ASP A 176 0.73 30.72 3.82
C ASP A 176 -0.60 29.97 3.60
N GLN A 177 -0.77 28.85 4.30
CA GLN A 177 -1.96 28.00 4.29
C GLN A 177 -2.76 28.15 5.60
N PRO A 178 -4.09 27.95 5.57
CA PRO A 178 -4.90 27.98 6.76
C PRO A 178 -4.58 26.79 7.68
N PHE A 179 -4.51 27.05 8.98
CA PHE A 179 -4.42 25.99 9.98
C PHE A 179 -5.79 25.35 10.16
N ARG A 180 -5.87 24.02 9.96
CA ARG A 180 -7.10 23.22 10.06
C ARG A 180 -7.11 22.44 11.37
N GLU A 181 -8.11 22.67 12.22
CA GLU A 181 -8.26 21.90 13.48
C GLU A 181 -8.67 20.46 13.20
N GLU A 182 -9.43 20.20 12.12
CA GLU A 182 -9.83 18.86 11.71
C GLU A 182 -8.63 17.94 11.43
N VAL A 183 -7.59 18.45 10.75
CA VAL A 183 -6.35 17.69 10.47
C VAL A 183 -5.66 17.28 11.77
N VAL A 184 -5.60 18.20 12.73
CA VAL A 184 -4.96 17.91 14.01
C VAL A 184 -5.80 16.96 14.83
N TRP A 185 -7.12 17.08 14.79
CA TRP A 185 -8.01 16.14 15.46
C TRP A 185 -7.83 14.73 14.90
N ASP A 186 -7.81 14.55 13.57
CA ASP A 186 -7.59 13.25 12.93
C ASP A 186 -6.26 12.63 13.36
N ILE A 187 -5.18 13.42 13.38
CA ILE A 187 -3.86 12.90 13.73
C ILE A 187 -3.73 12.64 15.24
N GLU A 188 -4.12 13.59 16.09
CA GLU A 188 -3.97 13.44 17.55
C GLU A 188 -4.98 12.46 18.16
N LYS A 189 -6.09 12.15 17.47
CA LYS A 189 -7.11 11.19 17.94
C LYS A 189 -7.02 9.86 17.21
N ILE A 190 -7.18 9.85 15.89
CA ILE A 190 -7.26 8.61 15.10
C ILE A 190 -5.87 7.99 14.93
N TYR A 191 -4.89 8.76 14.43
CA TYR A 191 -3.54 8.21 14.17
C TYR A 191 -2.85 7.80 15.46
N ALA A 192 -2.96 8.61 16.51
CA ALA A 192 -2.39 8.31 17.80
C ALA A 192 -3.01 7.04 18.44
N SER A 193 -4.33 6.88 18.41
CA SER A 193 -4.99 5.72 19.05
C SER A 193 -4.69 4.41 18.32
N HIS A 194 -4.58 4.44 17.00
CA HIS A 194 -4.32 3.26 16.16
C HIS A 194 -2.83 3.05 15.85
N ARG A 195 -1.93 3.91 16.37
CA ARG A 195 -0.48 3.87 16.12
C ARG A 195 -0.13 3.86 14.63
N LEU A 196 -0.81 4.71 13.87
CA LEU A 196 -0.58 4.84 12.44
C LEU A 196 0.66 5.70 12.19
N HIS A 197 1.69 5.09 11.62
CA HIS A 197 2.95 5.76 11.27
C HIS A 197 3.05 6.09 9.77
N VAL A 198 2.12 5.60 8.95
CA VAL A 198 2.04 5.92 7.53
C VAL A 198 0.98 7.00 7.34
N LEU A 199 1.39 8.17 6.87
CA LEU A 199 0.49 9.27 6.53
C LEU A 199 -0.22 8.94 5.21
N ARG A 200 -1.53 8.71 5.28
CA ARG A 200 -2.37 8.44 4.10
C ARG A 200 -3.03 9.73 3.65
N LEU A 201 -2.80 10.13 2.40
CA LEU A 201 -3.41 11.36 1.87
C LEU A 201 -4.90 11.20 1.62
N ASP A 202 -5.34 9.96 1.44
CA ASP A 202 -6.74 9.61 1.20
C ASP A 202 -7.65 10.07 2.34
N ASP A 203 -7.12 10.08 3.58
CA ASP A 203 -7.81 10.56 4.78
C ASP A 203 -8.15 12.06 4.71
N PHE A 204 -7.36 12.83 3.95
CA PHE A 204 -7.46 14.29 3.84
C PHE A 204 -8.02 14.76 2.49
N THR A 205 -8.60 13.87 1.69
CA THR A 205 -9.15 14.18 0.34
C THR A 205 -10.31 15.17 0.36
N HIS A 206 -10.94 15.37 1.50
CA HIS A 206 -11.98 16.38 1.71
C HIS A 206 -11.43 17.83 1.75
N LEU A 207 -10.10 17.99 1.89
CA LEU A 207 -9.41 19.29 1.91
C LEU A 207 -8.97 19.72 0.50
N LEU A 208 -8.64 21.00 0.36
CA LEU A 208 -8.07 21.51 -0.89
C LEU A 208 -6.65 20.97 -1.09
N PRO A 209 -6.19 20.72 -2.34
CA PRO A 209 -4.84 20.20 -2.59
C PRO A 209 -3.71 21.05 -1.97
N ARG A 210 -3.89 22.38 -1.87
CA ARG A 210 -2.91 23.27 -1.23
C ARG A 210 -2.86 23.10 0.30
N ASP A 211 -3.97 22.72 0.92
CA ASP A 211 -4.03 22.45 2.37
C ASP A 211 -3.21 21.19 2.72
N LEU A 212 -2.97 20.28 1.76
CA LEU A 212 -2.19 19.06 1.95
C LEU A 212 -0.67 19.31 2.02
N VAL A 213 -0.19 20.40 1.42
CA VAL A 213 1.24 20.78 1.40
C VAL A 213 1.84 20.83 2.81
N PRO A 214 1.29 21.58 3.78
CA PRO A 214 1.83 21.62 5.13
C PRO A 214 1.69 20.28 5.87
N ILE A 215 0.67 19.47 5.58
CA ILE A 215 0.47 18.15 6.21
C ILE A 215 1.61 17.21 5.83
N LEU A 216 1.85 17.04 4.53
CA LEU A 216 2.96 16.25 3.99
C LEU A 216 4.32 16.76 4.43
N SER A 217 4.48 18.08 4.51
CA SER A 217 5.78 18.70 4.85
C SER A 217 6.24 18.38 6.26
N VAL A 218 5.33 17.98 7.18
CA VAL A 218 5.72 17.54 8.52
C VAL A 218 6.62 16.30 8.47
N CYS A 219 6.44 15.42 7.47
CA CYS A 219 7.26 14.21 7.30
C CYS A 219 8.74 14.50 7.01
N GLN A 220 9.09 15.74 6.62
CA GLN A 220 10.50 16.16 6.49
C GLN A 220 11.21 16.21 7.85
N TYR A 221 10.47 16.47 8.93
CA TYR A 221 11.03 16.81 10.25
C TYR A 221 10.61 15.84 11.35
N SER A 222 9.49 15.14 11.19
CA SER A 222 8.95 14.22 12.17
C SER A 222 9.55 12.82 12.04
N SER A 223 9.89 12.19 13.16
CA SER A 223 10.25 10.77 13.22
C SER A 223 9.06 9.86 13.54
N PHE A 224 7.89 10.44 13.86
CA PHE A 224 6.66 9.67 14.07
C PHE A 224 6.12 9.09 12.76
N PHE A 225 6.16 9.86 11.67
CA PHE A 225 5.71 9.39 10.37
C PHE A 225 6.86 8.71 9.63
N THR A 226 6.74 7.40 9.45
CA THR A 226 7.72 6.59 8.73
C THR A 226 7.29 6.26 7.32
N GLY A 227 6.06 6.58 6.92
CA GLY A 227 5.61 6.36 5.55
C GLY A 227 4.68 7.42 5.00
N ILE A 228 4.64 7.50 3.67
CA ILE A 228 3.65 8.26 2.91
C ILE A 228 2.93 7.28 2.00
N CYS A 229 1.60 7.33 2.01
CA CYS A 229 0.75 6.54 1.13
C CYS A 229 -0.27 7.45 0.43
N VAL A 230 -0.34 7.30 -0.89
CA VAL A 230 -1.30 7.97 -1.76
C VAL A 230 -1.80 6.93 -2.75
N ASP A 231 -3.12 6.72 -2.83
CA ASP A 231 -3.71 5.75 -3.76
C ASP A 231 -4.94 6.34 -4.46
N GLY A 232 -4.87 6.44 -5.79
CA GLY A 232 -5.99 6.93 -6.60
C GLY A 232 -6.25 8.43 -6.51
N VAL A 233 -5.31 9.21 -5.96
CA VAL A 233 -5.37 10.67 -5.90
C VAL A 233 -4.38 11.29 -6.88
N LYS A 234 -4.88 12.13 -7.80
CA LYS A 234 -4.03 12.88 -8.73
C LYS A 234 -3.18 13.90 -7.98
N LEU A 235 -1.86 13.71 -7.98
CA LEU A 235 -0.94 14.63 -7.31
C LEU A 235 -0.63 15.86 -8.16
N ALA A 236 -0.85 17.05 -7.59
CA ALA A 236 -0.41 18.31 -8.19
C ALA A 236 1.12 18.45 -8.11
N SER A 237 1.71 19.26 -8.99
CA SER A 237 3.16 19.49 -9.04
C SER A 237 3.75 19.92 -7.70
N ASP A 238 3.06 20.82 -6.99
CA ASP A 238 3.49 21.33 -5.69
C ASP A 238 3.57 20.21 -4.64
N LEU A 239 2.65 19.24 -4.66
CA LEU A 239 2.65 18.09 -3.75
C LEU A 239 3.76 17.09 -4.09
N ILE A 240 4.00 16.85 -5.37
CA ILE A 240 5.12 16.02 -5.83
C ILE A 240 6.45 16.62 -5.36
N GLU A 241 6.62 17.94 -5.50
CA GLU A 241 7.82 18.62 -5.02
C GLU A 241 8.00 18.43 -3.50
N VAL A 242 6.94 18.57 -2.72
CA VAL A 242 6.97 18.35 -1.26
C VAL A 242 7.36 16.90 -0.95
N ILE A 243 6.78 15.90 -1.62
CA ILE A 243 7.14 14.49 -1.44
C ILE A 243 8.63 14.27 -1.74
N LEU A 244 9.13 14.85 -2.84
CA LEU A 244 10.56 14.78 -3.18
C LEU A 244 11.43 15.51 -2.14
N MET A 245 10.96 16.61 -1.53
CA MET A 245 11.65 17.25 -0.40
C MET A 245 11.69 16.34 0.83
N VAL A 246 10.63 15.59 1.12
CA VAL A 246 10.63 14.56 2.17
C VAL A 246 11.68 13.49 1.85
N VAL A 247 11.72 12.97 0.63
CA VAL A 247 12.72 11.97 0.20
C VAL A 247 14.15 12.52 0.36
N ARG A 248 14.38 13.82 0.07
CA ARG A 248 15.70 14.46 0.23
C ARG A 248 16.16 14.59 1.68
N ARG A 249 15.24 14.84 2.62
CA ARG A 249 15.58 15.32 3.97
C ARG A 249 15.21 14.38 5.12
N SER A 250 14.24 13.51 4.92
CA SER A 250 13.76 12.64 5.98
C SER A 250 14.76 11.51 6.25
N HIS A 251 15.02 11.29 7.54
CA HIS A 251 15.81 10.15 8.04
C HIS A 251 14.92 9.06 8.66
N SER A 252 13.61 9.20 8.55
CA SER A 252 12.62 8.28 9.12
C SER A 252 11.67 7.69 8.08
N LEU A 253 11.70 8.17 6.83
CA LEU A 253 10.84 7.69 5.75
C LEU A 253 11.29 6.30 5.27
N THR A 254 10.66 5.25 5.79
CA THR A 254 10.89 3.85 5.41
C THR A 254 9.93 3.38 4.31
N SER A 255 8.74 3.97 4.18
CA SER A 255 7.74 3.53 3.19
C SER A 255 7.29 4.68 2.29
N LEU A 256 7.38 4.51 0.97
CA LEU A 256 6.86 5.45 -0.01
C LEU A 256 5.96 4.71 -0.99
N VAL A 257 4.65 4.95 -0.88
CA VAL A 257 3.61 4.35 -1.73
C VAL A 257 2.87 5.46 -2.46
N LEU A 258 3.05 5.52 -3.78
CA LEU A 258 2.39 6.48 -4.67
C LEU A 258 1.71 5.70 -5.79
N ARG A 259 0.49 5.21 -5.55
CA ARG A 259 -0.26 4.37 -6.48
C ARG A 259 -1.28 5.18 -7.27
N ASN A 260 -1.36 4.97 -8.58
CA ASN A 260 -2.36 5.61 -9.44
C ASN A 260 -2.45 7.14 -9.20
N CYS A 261 -1.30 7.80 -9.10
CA CYS A 261 -1.17 9.20 -8.70
C CYS A 261 -1.05 10.16 -9.89
N SER A 262 -1.05 9.64 -11.13
CA SER A 262 -0.75 10.39 -12.36
C SER A 262 0.59 11.15 -12.27
N LEU A 263 1.64 10.45 -11.83
CA LEU A 263 2.98 11.02 -11.71
C LEU A 263 3.49 11.61 -13.04
N PRO A 264 4.30 12.68 -13.02
CA PRO A 264 4.82 13.31 -14.21
C PRO A 264 5.81 12.37 -14.91
N ARG A 265 5.97 12.53 -16.23
CA ARG A 265 6.83 11.64 -17.03
C ARG A 265 8.27 11.59 -16.51
N ASP A 266 8.84 12.73 -16.16
CA ASP A 266 10.21 12.86 -15.62
C ASP A 266 10.32 12.55 -14.12
N PHE A 267 9.28 11.99 -13.50
CA PHE A 267 9.26 11.68 -12.06
C PHE A 267 10.45 10.83 -11.63
N MET A 268 10.84 9.82 -12.43
CA MET A 268 11.96 8.95 -12.06
C MET A 268 13.29 9.71 -11.98
N SER A 269 13.53 10.67 -12.87
CA SER A 269 14.69 11.56 -12.80
C SER A 269 14.65 12.45 -11.57
N LEU A 270 13.49 13.02 -11.25
CA LEU A 270 13.30 13.86 -10.05
C LEU A 270 13.49 13.06 -8.76
N PHE A 271 12.97 11.84 -8.72
CA PHE A 271 13.12 10.90 -7.60
C PHE A 271 14.57 10.46 -7.43
N ALA A 272 15.25 10.07 -8.51
CA ALA A 272 16.67 9.72 -8.46
C ALA A 272 17.54 10.91 -7.98
N SER A 273 17.26 12.13 -8.44
CA SER A 273 17.93 13.34 -7.96
C SER A 273 17.68 13.60 -6.46
N ALA A 274 16.45 13.35 -6.00
CA ALA A 274 16.11 13.45 -4.58
C ALA A 274 16.91 12.45 -3.72
N LEU A 275 17.02 11.20 -4.18
CA LEU A 275 17.82 10.17 -3.52
C LEU A 275 19.30 10.52 -3.48
N GLN A 276 19.86 11.06 -4.57
CA GLN A 276 21.28 11.43 -4.64
C GLN A 276 21.69 12.44 -3.56
N SER A 277 20.76 13.29 -3.15
CA SER A 277 20.99 14.32 -2.13
C SER A 277 20.85 13.79 -0.70
N ASN A 278 20.24 12.63 -0.50
CA ASN A 278 20.02 12.04 0.82
C ASN A 278 21.16 11.07 1.17
N ILE A 279 21.79 11.28 2.33
CA ILE A 279 22.99 10.55 2.76
C ILE A 279 22.64 9.18 3.38
N THR A 280 21.47 9.02 4.01
CA THR A 280 21.15 7.83 4.84
C THR A 280 19.89 7.10 4.40
N ILE A 281 19.51 7.21 3.11
CA ILE A 281 18.23 6.80 2.52
C ILE A 281 17.60 5.59 3.25
N PRO A 282 16.64 5.80 4.17
CA PRO A 282 16.14 4.75 5.05
C PRO A 282 14.98 3.95 4.42
N LEU A 283 14.79 4.07 3.10
CA LEU A 283 13.65 3.48 2.42
C LEU A 283 13.75 1.95 2.44
N GLU A 284 12.67 1.32 2.89
CA GLU A 284 12.48 -0.12 2.97
C GLU A 284 11.47 -0.60 1.94
N THR A 285 10.44 0.20 1.64
CA THR A 285 9.38 -0.12 0.68
C THR A 285 9.17 1.03 -0.28
N ILE A 286 9.20 0.72 -1.58
CA ILE A 286 8.87 1.66 -2.66
C ILE A 286 7.81 1.03 -3.53
N ASP A 287 6.69 1.73 -3.70
CA ASP A 287 5.60 1.31 -4.58
C ASP A 287 5.12 2.48 -5.43
N PHE A 288 5.27 2.36 -6.75
CA PHE A 288 4.84 3.35 -7.74
C PHE A 288 3.76 2.82 -8.69
N SER A 289 3.04 1.77 -8.28
CA SER A 289 2.13 1.02 -9.16
C SER A 289 1.07 1.89 -9.82
N LYS A 290 0.60 1.48 -11.01
CA LYS A 290 -0.45 2.14 -11.80
C LYS A 290 -0.11 3.59 -12.19
N ASN A 291 1.16 3.93 -12.28
CA ASN A 291 1.62 5.19 -12.87
C ASN A 291 2.41 4.93 -14.14
N THR A 292 2.21 5.71 -15.19
CA THR A 292 3.04 5.60 -16.39
C THR A 292 4.45 6.13 -16.11
N LEU A 293 5.46 5.25 -16.11
CA LEU A 293 6.86 5.57 -15.84
C LEU A 293 7.71 5.35 -17.11
N ASP A 294 7.66 6.30 -18.05
CA ASP A 294 8.36 6.24 -19.34
C ASP A 294 9.72 6.98 -19.39
N ASP A 295 10.31 7.27 -18.22
CA ASP A 295 11.57 8.01 -18.09
C ASP A 295 12.81 7.12 -17.99
N LYS A 296 13.31 6.71 -19.15
CA LYS A 296 14.56 5.93 -19.26
C LYS A 296 15.77 6.62 -18.63
N LYS A 297 15.87 7.96 -18.69
CA LYS A 297 17.01 8.69 -18.09
C LYS A 297 16.98 8.56 -16.57
N GLY A 298 15.79 8.70 -15.99
CA GLY A 298 15.55 8.49 -14.57
C GLY A 298 15.92 7.08 -14.11
N PHE A 299 15.57 6.05 -14.87
CA PHE A 299 15.96 4.66 -14.56
C PHE A 299 17.47 4.42 -14.62
N ILE A 300 18.21 5.06 -15.53
CA ILE A 300 19.67 5.00 -15.57
C ILE A 300 20.28 5.65 -14.32
N LEU A 301 19.75 6.80 -13.89
CA LEU A 301 20.20 7.45 -12.66
C LEU A 301 19.87 6.58 -11.44
N LEU A 302 18.65 6.05 -11.38
CA LEU A 302 18.20 5.19 -10.29
C LEU A 302 19.06 3.92 -10.18
N SER A 303 19.45 3.27 -11.28
CA SER A 303 20.26 2.05 -11.20
C SER A 303 21.62 2.27 -10.51
N SER A 304 22.20 3.46 -10.67
CA SER A 304 23.46 3.83 -9.99
C SER A 304 23.28 4.21 -8.50
N LEU A 305 22.06 4.52 -8.07
CA LEU A 305 21.76 5.01 -6.73
C LEU A 305 21.04 3.99 -5.85
N ILE A 306 20.29 3.06 -6.44
CA ILE A 306 19.52 2.05 -5.71
C ILE A 306 20.43 1.16 -4.84
N SER A 307 21.70 0.98 -5.24
CA SER A 307 22.71 0.28 -4.46
C SER A 307 23.08 0.97 -3.13
N LYS A 308 22.74 2.25 -2.97
CA LYS A 308 22.90 2.99 -1.71
C LYS A 308 21.74 2.78 -0.75
N ILE A 309 20.63 2.21 -1.22
CA ILE A 309 19.44 1.93 -0.40
C ILE A 309 19.56 0.51 0.16
N SER A 310 20.54 0.29 1.05
CA SER A 310 20.80 -1.04 1.64
C SER A 310 19.62 -1.58 2.45
N THR A 311 18.72 -0.69 2.88
CA THR A 311 17.51 -1.03 3.64
C THR A 311 16.35 -1.49 2.77
N LEU A 312 16.44 -1.49 1.44
CA LEU A 312 15.30 -1.80 0.57
C LEU A 312 14.90 -3.28 0.67
N HIS A 313 13.67 -3.54 1.10
CA HIS A 313 13.07 -4.87 1.24
C HIS A 313 12.03 -5.16 0.16
N ALA A 314 11.30 -4.15 -0.31
CA ALA A 314 10.20 -4.33 -1.26
C ALA A 314 10.22 -3.24 -2.35
N LEU A 315 10.16 -3.68 -3.61
CA LEU A 315 10.05 -2.81 -4.77
C LEU A 315 8.89 -3.24 -5.67
N THR A 316 7.92 -2.33 -5.84
CA THR A 316 6.72 -2.57 -6.63
C THR A 316 6.57 -1.49 -7.70
N MET A 317 6.52 -1.93 -8.95
CA MET A 317 6.27 -1.09 -10.12
C MET A 317 5.25 -1.79 -11.02
N SER A 318 4.11 -2.19 -10.44
CA SER A 318 3.06 -2.93 -11.15
C SER A 318 2.23 -1.99 -12.03
N GLU A 319 1.84 -2.43 -13.24
CA GLU A 319 1.02 -1.68 -14.18
C GLU A 319 1.59 -0.28 -14.50
N CYS A 320 2.93 -0.16 -14.57
CA CYS A 320 3.61 1.12 -14.74
C CYS A 320 4.01 1.44 -16.19
N VAL A 321 3.71 0.55 -17.14
CA VAL A 321 4.16 0.62 -18.53
C VAL A 321 5.70 0.68 -18.64
N VAL A 322 6.40 0.07 -17.68
CA VAL A 322 7.87 0.04 -17.65
C VAL A 322 8.38 -0.96 -18.69
N SER A 323 9.35 -0.56 -19.50
CA SER A 323 9.98 -1.43 -20.49
C SER A 323 10.99 -2.40 -19.87
N GLU A 324 11.28 -3.52 -20.54
CA GLU A 324 12.28 -4.50 -20.06
C GLU A 324 13.66 -3.89 -19.86
N LYS A 325 14.04 -2.94 -20.71
CA LYS A 325 15.31 -2.20 -20.56
C LYS A 325 15.37 -1.47 -19.23
N CYS A 326 14.26 -0.90 -18.78
CA CYS A 326 14.18 -0.21 -17.49
C CYS A 326 14.15 -1.20 -16.32
N VAL A 327 13.45 -2.33 -16.45
CA VAL A 327 13.48 -3.41 -15.45
C VAL A 327 14.89 -3.99 -15.29
N ASN A 328 15.62 -4.25 -16.38
CA ASN A 328 17.01 -4.69 -16.34
C ASN A 328 17.93 -3.64 -15.71
N LEU A 329 17.73 -2.34 -15.99
CA LEU A 329 18.47 -1.27 -15.31
C LEU A 329 18.26 -1.32 -13.79
N VAL A 330 17.02 -1.44 -13.34
CA VAL A 330 16.71 -1.59 -11.90
C VAL A 330 17.35 -2.83 -11.32
N ALA A 331 17.19 -3.99 -11.98
CA ALA A 331 17.77 -5.25 -11.54
C ALA A 331 19.30 -5.22 -11.47
N SER A 332 19.97 -4.59 -12.44
CA SER A 332 21.42 -4.41 -12.44
C SER A 332 21.91 -3.55 -11.26
N GLY A 333 21.15 -2.52 -10.89
CA GLY A 333 21.42 -1.71 -9.71
C GLY A 333 21.26 -2.49 -8.40
N LEU A 334 20.19 -3.30 -8.30
CA LEU A 334 19.97 -4.19 -7.15
C LEU A 334 21.05 -5.27 -7.03
N LEU A 335 21.50 -5.84 -8.15
CA LEU A 335 22.62 -6.79 -8.19
C LEU A 335 23.92 -6.18 -7.65
N GLN A 336 24.20 -4.90 -7.93
CA GLN A 336 25.34 -4.20 -7.35
C GLN A 336 25.22 -4.06 -5.83
N ALA A 337 24.00 -3.89 -5.32
CA ALA A 337 23.71 -3.78 -3.89
C ALA A 337 23.89 -5.11 -3.12
N LEU A 338 23.77 -6.25 -3.82
CA LEU A 338 23.95 -7.58 -3.24
C LEU A 338 25.42 -8.00 -3.12
N LYS A 339 26.33 -7.38 -3.90
CA LYS A 339 27.76 -7.69 -3.82
C LYS A 339 28.33 -7.16 -2.50
N PRO A 340 29.21 -7.92 -1.82
CA PRO A 340 29.83 -7.45 -0.59
C PRO A 340 30.71 -6.23 -0.90
N ASN A 341 30.19 -5.04 -0.63
CA ASN A 341 30.98 -3.81 -0.61
C ASN A 341 31.63 -3.71 0.78
N THR A 342 32.92 -3.41 0.80
CA THR A 342 33.69 -3.17 2.03
C THR A 342 33.04 -2.05 2.85
N GLY A 343 32.23 -2.41 3.85
CA GLY A 343 31.69 -1.50 4.86
C GLY A 343 30.19 -1.20 4.81
N ALA A 344 29.42 -1.73 3.85
CA ALA A 344 27.96 -1.55 3.80
C ALA A 344 27.21 -2.85 4.17
N GLN A 345 26.05 -2.72 4.83
CA GLN A 345 25.16 -3.85 5.06
C GLN A 345 24.65 -4.37 3.70
N GLN A 346 24.70 -5.68 3.50
CA GLN A 346 24.21 -6.32 2.28
C GLN A 346 22.71 -6.09 2.14
N LEU A 347 22.25 -5.77 0.92
CA LEU A 347 20.83 -5.60 0.61
C LEU A 347 20.04 -6.87 0.98
N HIS A 348 18.94 -6.70 1.72
CA HIS A 348 18.02 -7.79 2.07
C HIS A 348 16.68 -7.62 1.33
N LEU A 349 16.70 -7.80 0.01
CA LEU A 349 15.51 -7.72 -0.82
C LEU A 349 14.60 -8.94 -0.59
N VAL A 350 13.34 -8.70 -0.24
CA VAL A 350 12.32 -9.71 0.09
C VAL A 350 11.28 -9.87 -1.03
N SER A 351 10.90 -8.78 -1.69
CA SER A 351 9.87 -8.84 -2.73
C SER A 351 10.12 -7.92 -3.90
N VAL A 352 9.77 -8.41 -5.09
CA VAL A 352 9.77 -7.66 -6.34
C VAL A 352 8.47 -7.91 -7.08
N ASP A 353 7.83 -6.83 -7.51
CA ASP A 353 6.60 -6.87 -8.30
C ASP A 353 6.72 -5.98 -9.53
N PHE A 354 6.72 -6.62 -10.70
CA PHE A 354 6.69 -5.97 -12.02
C PHE A 354 5.47 -6.38 -12.84
N SER A 355 4.40 -6.86 -12.18
CA SER A 355 3.19 -7.31 -12.86
C SER A 355 2.55 -6.24 -13.74
N GLY A 356 1.81 -6.63 -14.77
CA GLY A 356 1.09 -5.72 -15.67
C GLY A 356 1.98 -4.82 -16.55
N ASN A 357 3.29 -5.06 -16.62
CA ASN A 357 4.20 -4.37 -17.54
C ASN A 357 4.49 -5.23 -18.78
N PRO A 358 4.67 -4.65 -19.97
CA PRO A 358 4.95 -5.43 -21.18
C PRO A 358 6.40 -5.95 -21.19
N LEU A 359 6.66 -7.14 -20.62
CA LEU A 359 8.00 -7.72 -20.45
C LEU A 359 8.17 -9.05 -21.21
N LYS A 360 8.05 -9.02 -22.55
CA LYS A 360 8.08 -10.20 -23.42
C LYS A 360 9.50 -10.65 -23.82
N ASP A 361 10.47 -9.74 -23.85
CA ASP A 361 11.85 -9.99 -24.24
C ASP A 361 12.72 -10.47 -23.05
N GLU A 362 14.06 -10.37 -23.16
CA GLU A 362 15.00 -10.94 -22.19
C GLU A 362 15.26 -10.07 -20.96
N LEU A 363 14.94 -10.61 -19.78
CA LEU A 363 15.18 -10.02 -18.46
C LEU A 363 16.43 -10.62 -17.78
N ASN A 364 17.59 -10.54 -18.43
CA ASN A 364 18.82 -11.22 -17.99
C ASN A 364 19.30 -10.76 -16.60
N ASP A 365 19.27 -9.46 -16.32
CA ASP A 365 19.69 -8.94 -15.01
C ASP A 365 18.70 -9.34 -13.91
N LEU A 366 17.40 -9.38 -14.21
CA LEU A 366 16.39 -9.86 -13.26
C LEU A 366 16.54 -11.35 -12.98
N GLN A 367 16.80 -12.15 -14.02
CA GLN A 367 17.08 -13.58 -13.89
C GLN A 367 18.33 -13.83 -13.03
N GLN A 368 19.37 -13.02 -13.22
CA GLN A 368 20.57 -13.10 -12.38
C GLN A 368 20.30 -12.64 -10.93
N LEU A 369 19.48 -11.60 -10.75
CA LEU A 369 19.04 -11.15 -9.42
C LEU A 369 18.35 -12.29 -8.66
N ILE A 370 17.41 -12.97 -9.30
CA ILE A 370 16.67 -14.10 -8.71
C ILE A 370 17.61 -15.26 -8.35
N SER A 371 18.64 -15.52 -9.17
CA SER A 371 19.60 -16.59 -8.94
C SER A 371 20.52 -16.34 -7.74
N ILE A 372 20.82 -15.08 -7.43
CA ILE A 372 21.80 -14.69 -6.40
C ILE A 372 21.12 -14.22 -5.10
N CYS A 373 19.92 -13.67 -5.17
CA CYS A 373 19.22 -13.07 -4.04
C CYS A 373 18.56 -14.13 -3.15
N THR A 374 19.27 -14.59 -2.12
CA THR A 374 18.79 -15.62 -1.18
C THR A 374 17.73 -15.13 -0.20
N SER A 375 17.60 -13.81 -0.01
CA SER A 375 16.57 -13.19 0.84
C SER A 375 15.21 -13.05 0.16
N LEU A 376 15.12 -13.28 -1.15
CA LEU A 376 13.89 -13.12 -1.91
C LEU A 376 12.84 -14.14 -1.46
N ARG A 377 11.61 -13.67 -1.21
CA ARG A 377 10.45 -14.47 -0.76
C ARG A 377 9.26 -14.35 -1.69
N SER A 378 9.12 -13.23 -2.41
CA SER A 378 7.98 -13.02 -3.31
C SER A 378 8.42 -12.46 -4.66
N ILE A 379 7.94 -13.08 -5.73
CA ILE A 379 8.09 -12.61 -7.10
C ILE A 379 6.72 -12.54 -7.75
N ASN A 380 6.41 -11.38 -8.34
CA ASN A 380 5.21 -11.21 -9.16
C ASN A 380 5.58 -10.67 -10.55
N LEU A 381 5.39 -11.51 -11.57
CA LEU A 381 5.52 -11.16 -12.98
C LEU A 381 4.19 -11.36 -13.73
N SER A 382 3.07 -11.33 -13.00
CA SER A 382 1.75 -11.58 -13.59
C SER A 382 1.41 -10.56 -14.69
N ASP A 383 0.70 -10.99 -15.73
CA ASP A 383 0.26 -10.17 -16.86
C ASP A 383 1.38 -9.42 -17.58
N THR A 384 2.61 -9.95 -17.53
CA THR A 384 3.75 -9.34 -18.21
C THR A 384 3.95 -9.86 -19.63
N GLY A 385 3.40 -11.03 -19.93
CA GLY A 385 3.69 -11.79 -21.16
C GLY A 385 5.10 -12.39 -21.19
N PHE A 386 5.83 -12.39 -20.07
CA PHE A 386 7.17 -12.97 -19.96
C PHE A 386 7.14 -14.47 -20.25
N ASN A 387 8.16 -14.98 -20.95
CA ASN A 387 8.30 -16.42 -21.18
C ASN A 387 8.86 -17.13 -19.94
N ILE A 388 8.02 -17.87 -19.23
CA ILE A 388 8.36 -18.57 -17.98
C ILE A 388 9.47 -19.61 -18.15
N ASP A 389 9.68 -20.16 -19.36
CA ASP A 389 10.74 -21.15 -19.62
C ASP A 389 12.14 -20.64 -19.28
N LYS A 390 12.35 -19.33 -19.38
CA LYS A 390 13.63 -18.67 -19.09
C LYS A 390 13.89 -18.51 -17.59
N LEU A 391 12.87 -18.71 -16.74
CA LEU A 391 12.94 -18.44 -15.31
C LEU A 391 13.48 -19.62 -14.50
N TRP A 392 13.22 -20.84 -14.94
CA TRP A 392 13.49 -22.06 -14.17
C TRP A 392 14.96 -22.25 -13.79
N PRO A 393 15.95 -22.00 -14.67
CA PRO A 393 17.35 -22.08 -14.27
C PRO A 393 17.68 -21.15 -13.10
N SER A 394 17.22 -19.89 -13.15
CA SER A 394 17.44 -18.93 -12.06
C SER A 394 16.76 -19.33 -10.76
N LEU A 395 15.52 -19.80 -10.83
CA LEU A 395 14.75 -20.23 -9.66
C LEU A 395 15.37 -21.46 -8.98
N LYS A 396 15.89 -22.40 -9.78
CA LYS A 396 16.55 -23.60 -9.27
C LYS A 396 17.78 -23.28 -8.42
N PHE A 397 18.55 -22.25 -8.78
CA PHE A 397 19.79 -21.90 -8.05
C PHE A 397 19.56 -20.93 -6.87
N GLY A 398 18.65 -19.95 -6.99
CA GLY A 398 18.44 -18.92 -5.96
C GLY A 398 17.05 -18.84 -5.36
N GLY A 399 16.03 -19.37 -6.02
CA GLY A 399 14.62 -19.17 -5.70
C GLY A 399 13.98 -20.25 -4.81
N LEU A 400 14.77 -21.09 -4.12
CA LEU A 400 14.27 -22.21 -3.32
C LEU A 400 13.48 -21.78 -2.07
N GLN A 401 13.75 -20.57 -1.59
CA GLN A 401 13.13 -19.96 -0.40
C GLN A 401 11.91 -19.10 -0.74
N LEU A 402 11.46 -19.08 -2.00
CA LEU A 402 10.28 -18.32 -2.37
C LEU A 402 9.04 -18.85 -1.65
N GLU A 403 8.25 -17.94 -1.12
CA GLU A 403 6.95 -18.20 -0.52
C GLU A 403 5.81 -17.92 -1.51
N THR A 404 5.99 -16.95 -2.39
CA THR A 404 4.99 -16.51 -3.38
C THR A 404 5.61 -16.42 -4.76
N LEU A 405 5.08 -17.21 -5.70
CA LEU A 405 5.44 -17.20 -7.11
C LEU A 405 4.19 -16.91 -7.94
N LYS A 406 4.11 -15.70 -8.48
CA LYS A 406 2.99 -15.26 -9.33
C LYS A 406 3.43 -15.03 -10.76
N LEU A 407 2.93 -15.86 -11.65
CA LEU A 407 3.24 -15.93 -13.07
C LEU A 407 1.95 -16.02 -13.90
N ALA A 408 0.86 -15.40 -13.44
CA ALA A 408 -0.39 -15.35 -14.20
C ALA A 408 -0.22 -14.57 -15.51
N GLY A 409 -0.96 -14.87 -16.57
CA GLY A 409 -0.92 -14.14 -17.86
C GLY A 409 0.45 -14.13 -18.57
N CYS A 410 1.39 -14.98 -18.15
CA CYS A 410 2.69 -15.15 -18.77
C CYS A 410 2.60 -16.11 -19.97
N GLN A 411 3.68 -16.20 -20.73
CA GLN A 411 3.79 -17.11 -21.87
C GLN A 411 4.59 -18.36 -21.50
N SER A 412 4.26 -19.50 -22.09
CA SER A 412 5.07 -20.72 -22.03
C SER A 412 5.43 -21.18 -23.45
N GLY A 413 6.63 -21.76 -23.60
CA GLY A 413 7.05 -22.35 -24.86
C GLY A 413 6.43 -23.72 -25.08
N ARG A 414 6.10 -24.03 -26.35
CA ARG A 414 5.37 -25.26 -26.68
C ARG A 414 6.21 -26.54 -26.57
N ARG A 415 7.56 -26.47 -26.69
CA ARG A 415 8.46 -27.64 -26.74
C ARG A 415 9.89 -27.30 -26.30
N ASN A 416 10.13 -27.20 -25.00
CA ASN A 416 11.47 -27.04 -24.44
C ASN A 416 11.74 -28.13 -23.39
N LYS A 417 12.47 -29.19 -23.78
CA LYS A 417 12.76 -30.33 -22.89
C LYS A 417 13.55 -29.91 -21.65
N ASP A 418 14.48 -28.96 -21.80
CA ASP A 418 15.27 -28.45 -20.68
C ASP A 418 14.39 -27.65 -19.72
N SER A 419 13.44 -26.87 -20.24
CA SER A 419 12.44 -26.16 -19.41
C SER A 419 11.59 -27.13 -18.58
N VAL A 420 11.06 -28.18 -19.21
CA VAL A 420 10.27 -29.23 -18.54
C VAL A 420 11.07 -29.88 -17.40
N GLN A 421 12.34 -30.23 -17.65
CA GLN A 421 13.21 -30.81 -16.64
C GLN A 421 13.51 -29.83 -15.49
N ASN A 422 13.89 -28.59 -15.82
CA ASN A 422 14.23 -27.57 -14.82
C ASN A 422 13.01 -27.19 -13.95
N MET A 423 11.82 -27.09 -14.54
CA MET A 423 10.59 -26.81 -13.80
C MET A 423 10.28 -27.92 -12.80
N LYS A 424 10.34 -29.19 -13.24
CA LYS A 424 10.14 -30.34 -12.35
C LYS A 424 11.12 -30.34 -11.19
N GLU A 425 12.40 -30.13 -11.48
CA GLU A 425 13.46 -30.09 -10.46
C GLU A 425 13.26 -28.96 -9.47
N TYR A 426 12.91 -27.75 -9.92
CA TYR A 426 12.62 -26.63 -9.05
C TYR A 426 11.48 -26.95 -8.08
N PHE A 427 10.32 -27.37 -8.58
CA PHE A 427 9.18 -27.68 -7.72
C PHE A 427 9.40 -28.89 -6.80
N SER A 428 10.29 -29.81 -7.17
CA SER A 428 10.71 -30.92 -6.29
C SER A 428 11.66 -30.50 -5.16
N THR A 429 12.30 -29.34 -5.26
CA THR A 429 13.34 -28.88 -4.31
C THR A 429 12.99 -27.58 -3.57
N ALA A 430 11.94 -26.87 -4.00
CA ALA A 430 11.44 -25.69 -3.29
C ALA A 430 11.04 -26.01 -1.85
N VAL A 431 11.29 -25.08 -0.93
CA VAL A 431 11.18 -25.34 0.53
C VAL A 431 10.00 -24.60 1.16
N ASP A 432 9.73 -23.37 0.75
CA ASP A 432 8.81 -22.48 1.47
C ASP A 432 7.61 -22.00 0.63
N LEU A 433 7.38 -22.57 -0.56
CA LEU A 433 6.29 -22.14 -1.45
C LEU A 433 4.92 -22.32 -0.75
N LYS A 434 4.18 -21.22 -0.64
CA LYS A 434 2.82 -21.16 -0.07
C LYS A 434 1.79 -20.78 -1.10
N HIS A 435 2.17 -20.01 -2.11
CA HIS A 435 1.26 -19.51 -3.14
C HIS A 435 1.91 -19.57 -4.52
N ILE A 436 1.32 -20.38 -5.39
CA ILE A 436 1.76 -20.60 -6.77
C ILE A 436 0.60 -20.22 -7.69
N ASP A 437 0.83 -19.22 -8.54
CA ASP A 437 -0.20 -18.69 -9.42
C ASP A 437 0.25 -18.71 -10.88
N PHE A 438 -0.48 -19.47 -11.69
CA PHE A 438 -0.31 -19.57 -13.13
C PHE A 438 -1.59 -19.19 -13.89
N ALA A 439 -2.54 -18.47 -13.27
CA ALA A 439 -3.80 -18.12 -13.91
C ALA A 439 -3.58 -17.50 -15.31
N ASN A 440 -4.30 -17.96 -16.33
CA ASN A 440 -4.19 -17.56 -17.73
C ASN A 440 -2.81 -17.76 -18.39
N THR A 441 -1.91 -18.54 -17.78
CA THR A 441 -0.65 -18.96 -18.39
C THR A 441 -0.83 -20.32 -19.04
N VAL A 442 -1.23 -20.31 -20.31
CA VAL A 442 -1.49 -21.54 -21.08
C VAL A 442 -0.22 -22.41 -21.12
N MET A 443 -0.33 -23.66 -20.68
CA MET A 443 0.77 -24.63 -20.66
C MET A 443 0.53 -25.79 -21.62
N CYS A 444 1.61 -26.35 -22.17
CA CYS A 444 1.52 -27.64 -22.86
C CYS A 444 1.42 -28.80 -21.86
N PRO A 445 0.88 -29.98 -22.27
CA PRO A 445 0.73 -31.13 -21.37
C PRO A 445 2.02 -31.58 -20.69
N ASP A 446 3.16 -31.52 -21.39
CA ASP A 446 4.47 -31.91 -20.84
C ASP A 446 4.92 -30.98 -19.69
N LEU A 447 4.68 -29.67 -19.83
CA LEU A 447 5.06 -28.67 -18.83
C LEU A 447 4.15 -28.74 -17.60
N LEU A 448 2.84 -28.87 -17.80
CA LEU A 448 1.88 -29.11 -16.72
C LEU A 448 2.21 -30.41 -15.97
N LYS A 449 2.58 -31.47 -16.70
CA LYS A 449 3.01 -32.74 -16.08
C LYS A 449 4.27 -32.56 -15.24
N ALA A 450 5.25 -31.80 -15.71
CA ALA A 450 6.45 -31.50 -14.94
C ALA A 450 6.16 -30.72 -13.66
N LEU A 451 5.28 -29.71 -13.73
CA LEU A 451 4.81 -28.95 -12.56
C LEU A 451 4.20 -29.90 -11.51
N LEU A 452 3.18 -30.68 -11.90
CA LEU A 452 2.44 -31.53 -10.97
C LEU A 452 3.31 -32.65 -10.40
N LEU A 453 4.15 -33.31 -11.22
CA LEU A 453 5.07 -34.33 -10.73
C LEU A 453 6.17 -33.76 -9.84
N GLY A 454 6.66 -32.54 -10.14
CA GLY A 454 7.62 -31.85 -9.28
C GLY A 454 7.04 -31.60 -7.90
N LEU A 455 5.83 -31.00 -7.85
CA LEU A 455 5.10 -30.74 -6.62
C LEU A 455 4.76 -32.03 -5.85
N ALA A 456 4.26 -33.06 -6.53
CA ALA A 456 3.91 -34.34 -5.91
C ALA A 456 5.12 -35.09 -5.32
N SER A 457 6.30 -34.90 -5.91
CA SER A 457 7.54 -35.48 -5.39
C SER A 457 8.15 -34.71 -4.22
N ASN A 458 7.63 -33.51 -3.91
CA ASN A 458 8.20 -32.64 -2.90
C ASN A 458 7.68 -33.01 -1.50
N GLN A 459 8.57 -33.51 -0.65
CA GLN A 459 8.26 -33.92 0.73
C GLN A 459 8.47 -32.81 1.76
N GLN A 460 9.04 -31.66 1.36
CA GLN A 460 9.37 -30.55 2.25
C GLN A 460 8.26 -29.49 2.30
N LEU A 461 7.53 -29.33 1.19
CA LEU A 461 6.47 -28.34 1.10
C LEU A 461 5.32 -28.69 2.05
N LYS A 462 4.92 -27.70 2.84
CA LYS A 462 3.64 -27.71 3.55
C LYS A 462 2.51 -27.48 2.54
N PRO A 463 1.26 -27.84 2.88
CA PRO A 463 0.13 -27.61 1.99
C PRO A 463 0.05 -26.16 1.50
N PHE A 464 -0.03 -25.98 0.18
CA PHE A 464 0.07 -24.69 -0.49
C PHE A 464 -1.17 -24.35 -1.32
N ALA A 465 -1.26 -23.10 -1.76
CA ALA A 465 -2.26 -22.65 -2.72
C ALA A 465 -1.72 -22.77 -4.16
N LEU A 466 -2.46 -23.46 -5.01
CA LEU A 466 -2.14 -23.68 -6.42
C LEU A 466 -3.29 -23.17 -7.30
N ILE A 467 -3.01 -22.10 -8.06
CA ILE A 467 -3.96 -21.47 -8.97
C ILE A 467 -3.60 -21.84 -10.41
N LEU A 468 -4.47 -22.61 -11.05
CA LEU A 468 -4.31 -23.08 -12.43
C LEU A 468 -5.48 -22.65 -13.31
N ASP A 469 -5.98 -21.43 -13.09
CA ASP A 469 -7.14 -20.91 -13.82
C ASP A 469 -6.80 -20.72 -15.29
N GLY A 470 -7.61 -21.24 -16.22
CA GLY A 470 -7.39 -21.04 -17.66
C GLY A 470 -6.01 -21.50 -18.18
N VAL A 471 -5.38 -22.47 -17.52
CA VAL A 471 -4.03 -22.99 -17.87
C VAL A 471 -4.09 -24.07 -18.96
N CYS A 472 -5.18 -24.82 -19.03
CA CYS A 472 -5.28 -26.03 -19.85
C CYS A 472 -5.45 -25.73 -21.35
N ASP A 473 -4.62 -26.37 -22.19
CA ASP A 473 -4.85 -26.56 -23.63
C ASP A 473 -5.30 -28.01 -23.90
N ARG A 474 -5.47 -28.40 -25.18
CA ARG A 474 -5.83 -29.77 -25.58
C ARG A 474 -4.88 -30.81 -24.98
N GLY A 475 -5.45 -31.75 -24.24
CA GLY A 475 -4.72 -32.86 -23.61
C GLY A 475 -4.18 -32.58 -22.21
N CYS A 476 -4.42 -31.39 -21.64
CA CYS A 476 -4.07 -31.11 -20.25
C CYS A 476 -4.98 -31.84 -19.25
N SER A 477 -6.25 -32.11 -19.61
CA SER A 477 -7.19 -32.82 -18.72
C SER A 477 -6.69 -34.21 -18.30
N SER A 478 -6.09 -34.97 -19.21
CA SER A 478 -5.53 -36.29 -18.90
C SER A 478 -4.29 -36.20 -17.99
N VAL A 479 -3.54 -35.10 -18.07
CA VAL A 479 -2.44 -34.83 -17.16
C VAL A 479 -2.95 -34.49 -15.76
N LEU A 480 -4.01 -33.67 -15.66
CA LEU A 480 -4.67 -33.39 -14.40
C LEU A 480 -5.20 -34.68 -13.76
N GLU A 481 -5.94 -35.51 -14.50
CA GLU A 481 -6.43 -36.81 -14.01
C GLU A 481 -5.29 -37.68 -13.43
N THR A 482 -4.17 -37.80 -14.15
CA THR A 482 -3.11 -38.75 -13.78
C THR A 482 -2.15 -38.27 -12.71
N CYS A 483 -1.89 -36.96 -12.62
CA CYS A 483 -0.81 -36.42 -11.77
C CYS A 483 -1.32 -35.65 -10.55
N MET A 484 -2.57 -35.17 -10.58
CA MET A 484 -3.06 -34.22 -9.59
C MET A 484 -3.27 -34.85 -8.21
N GLY A 485 -3.73 -36.10 -8.12
CA GLY A 485 -3.97 -36.76 -6.83
C GLY A 485 -2.73 -36.91 -5.94
N GLY A 486 -1.51 -36.80 -6.51
CA GLY A 486 -0.27 -36.81 -5.73
C GLY A 486 0.16 -35.46 -5.18
N VAL A 487 -0.54 -34.37 -5.52
CA VAL A 487 -0.17 -33.00 -5.12
C VAL A 487 -0.84 -32.64 -3.80
N ASP A 488 -0.06 -32.22 -2.81
CA ASP A 488 -0.58 -31.83 -1.49
C ASP A 488 -0.94 -30.34 -1.40
N ALA A 489 -1.99 -29.93 -2.11
CA ALA A 489 -2.49 -28.55 -2.10
C ALA A 489 -3.57 -28.35 -1.02
N SER A 490 -3.54 -27.23 -0.31
CA SER A 490 -4.63 -26.80 0.59
C SER A 490 -5.71 -26.00 -0.11
N TYR A 491 -5.33 -25.27 -1.16
CA TYR A 491 -6.23 -24.57 -2.05
C TYR A 491 -5.87 -24.91 -3.49
N LEU A 492 -6.83 -25.44 -4.24
CA LEU A 492 -6.70 -25.68 -5.67
C LEU A 492 -7.76 -24.88 -6.43
N SER A 493 -7.33 -24.12 -7.43
CA SER A 493 -8.21 -23.46 -8.38
C SER A 493 -8.00 -23.99 -9.79
N LEU A 494 -9.09 -24.44 -10.40
CA LEU A 494 -9.17 -24.93 -11.78
C LEU A 494 -10.20 -24.14 -12.58
N ARG A 495 -10.44 -22.87 -12.24
CA ARG A 495 -11.42 -22.01 -12.91
C ARG A 495 -11.12 -21.92 -14.41
N ASP A 496 -12.17 -21.85 -15.24
CA ASP A 496 -12.06 -21.55 -16.68
C ASP A 496 -11.12 -22.47 -17.50
N ASN A 497 -10.92 -23.74 -17.09
CA ASN A 497 -10.10 -24.71 -17.84
C ASN A 497 -10.85 -25.48 -18.93
N ALA A 498 -12.15 -25.23 -19.10
CA ALA A 498 -13.01 -25.94 -20.06
C ALA A 498 -12.90 -27.48 -19.93
N LEU A 499 -12.92 -28.00 -18.70
CA LEU A 499 -12.72 -29.43 -18.40
C LEU A 499 -13.80 -30.34 -19.02
N GLU A 500 -15.02 -29.83 -19.20
CA GLU A 500 -16.15 -30.55 -19.80
C GLU A 500 -16.35 -31.95 -19.21
N ALA A 501 -16.37 -33.00 -20.04
CA ALA A 501 -16.59 -34.37 -19.60
C ALA A 501 -15.42 -34.93 -18.75
N ASP A 502 -14.21 -34.42 -18.98
CA ASP A 502 -13.00 -34.84 -18.24
C ASP A 502 -13.02 -34.31 -16.80
N ALA A 503 -13.88 -33.33 -16.49
CA ALA A 503 -14.05 -32.85 -15.12
C ALA A 503 -14.38 -33.98 -14.14
N LEU A 504 -15.07 -35.03 -14.60
CA LEU A 504 -15.38 -36.19 -13.77
C LEU A 504 -14.12 -36.86 -13.21
N SER A 505 -13.15 -37.19 -14.09
CA SER A 505 -11.92 -37.87 -13.68
C SER A 505 -10.98 -36.93 -12.93
N VAL A 506 -10.95 -35.64 -13.32
CA VAL A 506 -10.20 -34.59 -12.64
C VAL A 506 -10.69 -34.39 -11.19
N ILE A 507 -12.00 -34.29 -10.96
CA ILE A 507 -12.58 -34.17 -9.61
C ILE A 507 -12.30 -35.44 -8.79
N SER A 508 -12.43 -36.62 -9.38
CA SER A 508 -12.08 -37.87 -8.72
C SER A 508 -10.60 -37.93 -8.32
N ALA A 509 -9.70 -37.36 -9.13
CA ALA A 509 -8.28 -37.24 -8.74
C ALA A 509 -8.09 -36.31 -7.53
N THR A 510 -8.89 -35.25 -7.38
CA THR A 510 -8.78 -34.32 -6.23
C THR A 510 -9.18 -34.94 -4.88
N SER A 511 -9.99 -36.00 -4.86
CA SER A 511 -10.36 -36.68 -3.59
C SER A 511 -9.17 -37.37 -2.91
N HIS A 512 -8.09 -37.62 -3.65
CA HIS A 512 -6.88 -38.25 -3.13
C HIS A 512 -5.95 -37.25 -2.42
N MET A 513 -6.28 -35.95 -2.43
CA MET A 513 -5.49 -34.90 -1.78
C MET A 513 -5.80 -34.83 -0.28
N PRO A 514 -4.85 -35.14 0.63
CA PRO A 514 -5.14 -35.28 2.05
C PRO A 514 -5.45 -33.94 2.75
N HIS A 515 -4.92 -32.82 2.27
CA HIS A 515 -5.07 -31.50 2.91
C HIS A 515 -5.90 -30.50 2.11
N LEU A 516 -6.62 -30.93 1.07
CA LEU A 516 -7.43 -30.04 0.25
C LEU A 516 -8.61 -29.49 1.05
N ARG A 517 -8.57 -28.19 1.33
CA ARG A 517 -9.60 -27.47 2.09
C ARG A 517 -10.46 -26.56 1.24
N ARG A 518 -9.91 -26.07 0.13
CA ARG A 518 -10.62 -25.18 -0.80
C ARG A 518 -10.44 -25.68 -2.23
N LEU A 519 -11.57 -25.85 -2.93
CA LEU A 519 -11.60 -26.25 -4.32
C LEU A 519 -12.45 -25.25 -5.12
N ASP A 520 -11.85 -24.69 -6.16
CA ASP A 520 -12.53 -23.81 -7.12
C ASP A 520 -12.62 -24.47 -8.50
N LEU A 521 -13.87 -24.71 -8.94
CA LEU A 521 -14.23 -25.30 -10.24
C LEU A 521 -15.07 -24.33 -11.09
N SER A 522 -15.09 -23.06 -10.72
CA SER A 522 -15.91 -22.01 -11.30
C SER A 522 -15.64 -21.72 -12.80
N GLY A 523 -16.52 -20.89 -13.37
CA GLY A 523 -16.40 -20.40 -14.72
C GLY A 523 -16.74 -21.46 -15.77
N ALA A 524 -16.03 -21.42 -16.89
CA ALA A 524 -16.40 -22.07 -18.13
C ALA A 524 -16.16 -23.60 -18.19
N ASN A 525 -15.97 -24.27 -17.05
CA ASN A 525 -15.68 -25.70 -17.00
C ASN A 525 -16.79 -26.60 -17.55
N PHE A 526 -18.06 -26.19 -17.48
CA PHE A 526 -19.21 -27.03 -17.84
C PHE A 526 -20.06 -26.48 -19.00
N THR A 527 -19.64 -25.37 -19.62
CA THR A 527 -20.49 -24.56 -20.51
C THR A 527 -21.08 -25.33 -21.70
N ASN A 528 -20.29 -26.22 -22.32
CA ASN A 528 -20.70 -26.96 -23.52
C ASN A 528 -21.59 -28.18 -23.21
N LEU A 529 -21.59 -28.66 -21.96
CA LEU A 529 -22.40 -29.81 -21.54
C LEU A 529 -23.90 -29.48 -21.42
N ARG A 530 -24.31 -28.22 -21.58
CA ARG A 530 -25.72 -27.80 -21.48
C ARG A 530 -26.55 -28.08 -22.76
N ARG A 531 -25.91 -28.37 -23.89
CA ARG A 531 -26.56 -28.33 -25.23
C ARG A 531 -27.31 -29.61 -25.66
N SER A 532 -27.23 -30.70 -24.90
CA SER A 532 -27.80 -32.00 -25.31
C SER A 532 -28.24 -32.86 -24.13
N ALA A 533 -29.30 -33.66 -24.32
CA ALA A 533 -29.77 -34.63 -23.33
C ALA A 533 -28.71 -35.67 -22.93
N LYS A 534 -27.81 -36.05 -23.86
CA LYS A 534 -26.68 -36.94 -23.56
C LYS A 534 -25.67 -36.29 -22.60
N HIS A 535 -25.45 -34.99 -22.72
CA HIS A 535 -24.53 -34.25 -21.88
C HIS A 535 -25.10 -33.94 -20.49
N ALA A 536 -26.43 -33.91 -20.34
CA ALA A 536 -27.08 -33.78 -19.03
C ALA A 536 -26.75 -34.95 -18.10
N ALA A 537 -26.68 -36.19 -18.63
CA ALA A 537 -26.27 -37.36 -17.84
C ALA A 537 -24.81 -37.23 -17.37
N THR A 538 -23.91 -36.77 -18.23
CA THR A 538 -22.51 -36.49 -17.87
C THR A 538 -22.40 -35.43 -16.79
N LEU A 539 -23.14 -34.31 -16.93
CA LEU A 539 -23.15 -33.23 -15.94
C LEU A 539 -23.67 -33.70 -14.57
N ASN A 540 -24.72 -34.53 -14.56
CA ASN A 540 -25.21 -35.13 -13.32
C ASN A 540 -24.15 -36.04 -12.68
N ASN A 541 -23.44 -36.86 -13.47
CA ASN A 541 -22.35 -37.69 -12.94
C ASN A 541 -21.21 -36.85 -12.35
N ILE A 542 -20.84 -35.74 -13.00
CA ILE A 542 -19.85 -34.78 -12.49
C ILE A 542 -20.31 -34.22 -11.13
N LEU A 543 -21.56 -33.76 -11.04
CA LEU A 543 -22.09 -33.22 -9.78
C LEU A 543 -22.22 -34.29 -8.69
N LEU A 544 -22.54 -35.53 -9.05
CA LEU A 544 -22.51 -36.65 -8.10
C LEU A 544 -21.10 -36.90 -7.56
N GLU A 545 -20.06 -36.73 -8.37
CA GLU A 545 -18.68 -36.84 -7.91
C GLU A 545 -18.30 -35.69 -6.96
N VAL A 546 -18.73 -34.46 -7.24
CA VAL A 546 -18.61 -33.33 -6.29
C VAL A 546 -19.33 -33.64 -4.99
N VAL A 547 -20.52 -34.25 -5.06
CA VAL A 547 -21.28 -34.66 -3.87
C VAL A 547 -20.53 -35.71 -3.05
N LYS A 548 -19.86 -36.68 -3.68
CA LYS A 548 -19.00 -37.62 -2.95
C LYS A 548 -17.86 -36.89 -2.25
N LEU A 549 -17.20 -35.98 -2.96
CA LEU A 549 -16.08 -35.20 -2.42
C LEU A 549 -16.45 -34.42 -1.14
N ILE A 550 -17.69 -33.91 -1.03
CA ILE A 550 -18.16 -33.22 0.20
C ILE A 550 -18.88 -34.13 1.20
N GLY A 551 -19.26 -35.33 0.79
CA GLY A 551 -20.13 -36.24 1.55
C GLY A 551 -19.38 -37.38 2.25
N GLU A 552 -18.13 -37.63 1.89
CA GLU A 552 -17.27 -38.62 2.55
C GLU A 552 -16.92 -38.19 3.99
N GLU A 553 -16.97 -39.14 4.94
CA GLU A 553 -16.71 -38.86 6.37
C GLU A 553 -15.32 -38.29 6.62
N ASP A 554 -14.34 -38.64 5.78
CA ASP A 554 -12.95 -38.19 5.88
C ASP A 554 -12.67 -36.88 5.13
N SER A 555 -13.66 -36.33 4.40
CA SER A 555 -13.48 -35.13 3.58
C SER A 555 -13.07 -33.92 4.44
N GLN A 556 -11.94 -33.31 4.09
CA GLN A 556 -11.43 -32.09 4.71
C GLN A 556 -11.83 -30.81 3.95
N LEU A 557 -12.71 -30.94 2.94
CA LEU A 557 -13.09 -29.83 2.08
C LEU A 557 -14.03 -28.87 2.82
N ASN A 558 -13.51 -27.69 3.15
CA ASN A 558 -14.23 -26.65 3.86
C ASN A 558 -14.87 -25.63 2.92
N GLU A 559 -14.30 -25.41 1.74
CA GLU A 559 -14.72 -24.38 0.80
C GLU A 559 -14.87 -24.97 -0.61
N LEU A 560 -16.07 -24.83 -1.18
CA LEU A 560 -16.37 -25.24 -2.55
C LEU A 560 -16.88 -24.04 -3.34
N ILE A 561 -16.23 -23.77 -4.46
CA ILE A 561 -16.56 -22.65 -5.34
C ILE A 561 -16.98 -23.19 -6.70
N LEU A 562 -18.24 -22.93 -7.04
CA LEU A 562 -18.91 -23.29 -8.29
C LEU A 562 -19.56 -22.05 -8.92
N SER A 563 -18.92 -20.88 -8.79
CA SER A 563 -19.47 -19.64 -9.35
C SER A 563 -19.43 -19.62 -10.88
N ASP A 564 -20.41 -18.97 -11.49
CA ASP A 564 -20.53 -18.77 -12.94
C ASP A 564 -20.47 -20.07 -13.79
N CYS A 565 -20.74 -21.23 -13.19
CA CYS A 565 -20.76 -22.52 -13.87
C CYS A 565 -22.01 -22.74 -14.75
N ARG A 566 -23.04 -21.90 -14.59
CA ARG A 566 -24.33 -21.97 -15.32
C ARG A 566 -25.03 -23.34 -15.22
N LEU A 567 -24.95 -24.00 -14.08
CA LEU A 567 -25.47 -25.36 -13.86
C LEU A 567 -27.02 -25.46 -13.93
N SER A 568 -27.72 -24.35 -13.66
CA SER A 568 -29.17 -24.24 -13.70
C SER A 568 -29.86 -25.27 -12.81
N SER A 569 -30.84 -26.01 -13.34
CA SER A 569 -31.55 -27.07 -12.61
C SER A 569 -30.65 -28.21 -12.13
N HIS A 570 -29.51 -28.48 -12.77
CA HIS A 570 -28.63 -29.60 -12.37
C HIS A 570 -28.01 -29.38 -10.99
N LEU A 571 -27.88 -28.11 -10.56
CA LEU A 571 -27.40 -27.77 -9.22
C LEU A 571 -28.27 -28.41 -8.11
N SER A 572 -29.52 -28.81 -8.41
CA SER A 572 -30.37 -29.54 -7.47
C SER A 572 -29.73 -30.79 -6.89
N VAL A 573 -28.86 -31.47 -7.66
CA VAL A 573 -28.14 -32.68 -7.20
C VAL A 573 -27.29 -32.34 -5.97
N LEU A 574 -26.53 -31.25 -6.02
CA LEU A 574 -25.70 -30.77 -4.93
C LEU A 574 -26.55 -30.22 -3.77
N LEU A 575 -27.59 -29.43 -4.08
CA LEU A 575 -28.43 -28.80 -3.05
C LEU A 575 -29.19 -29.83 -2.20
N ASN A 576 -29.61 -30.95 -2.80
CA ASN A 576 -30.31 -32.02 -2.08
C ASN A 576 -29.42 -32.72 -1.04
N THR A 577 -28.10 -32.76 -1.26
CA THR A 577 -27.15 -33.42 -0.35
C THR A 577 -26.45 -32.46 0.60
N LEU A 578 -26.51 -31.16 0.34
CA LEU A 578 -25.94 -30.11 1.19
C LEU A 578 -26.44 -30.19 2.64
N GLY A 579 -27.68 -30.65 2.85
CA GLY A 579 -28.25 -30.81 4.19
C GLY A 579 -27.51 -31.80 5.11
N VAL A 580 -26.84 -32.79 4.52
CA VAL A 580 -26.06 -33.81 5.26
C VAL A 580 -24.55 -33.59 5.20
N ALA A 581 -24.07 -32.66 4.36
CA ALA A 581 -22.66 -32.33 4.27
C ALA A 581 -22.17 -31.77 5.62
N SER A 582 -21.15 -32.38 6.22
CA SER A 582 -20.68 -32.08 7.58
C SER A 582 -19.38 -31.28 7.62
N SER A 583 -18.56 -31.33 6.57
CA SER A 583 -17.27 -30.63 6.48
C SER A 583 -17.37 -29.21 5.89
N LEU A 584 -18.28 -29.01 4.93
CA LEU A 584 -18.34 -27.78 4.14
C LEU A 584 -18.79 -26.55 4.97
N GLN A 585 -17.93 -25.53 5.02
CA GLN A 585 -18.15 -24.27 5.74
C GLN A 585 -18.48 -23.10 4.81
N LEU A 586 -17.98 -23.11 3.57
CA LEU A 586 -18.26 -22.08 2.57
C LEU A 586 -18.72 -22.72 1.26
N LEU A 587 -19.83 -22.22 0.72
CA LEU A 587 -20.32 -22.59 -0.61
C LEU A 587 -20.57 -21.34 -1.45
N ASP A 588 -19.88 -21.23 -2.58
CA ASP A 588 -20.17 -20.22 -3.59
C ASP A 588 -20.84 -20.88 -4.81
N ILE A 589 -22.12 -20.54 -5.01
CA ILE A 589 -22.93 -20.97 -6.15
C ILE A 589 -23.47 -19.76 -6.93
N THR A 590 -22.79 -18.62 -6.84
CA THR A 590 -23.13 -17.39 -7.58
C THR A 590 -23.19 -17.65 -9.09
N GLY A 591 -24.12 -17.05 -9.83
CA GLY A 591 -24.09 -17.13 -11.30
C GLY A 591 -24.53 -18.48 -11.89
N ASN A 592 -25.33 -19.28 -11.18
CA ASN A 592 -25.76 -20.59 -11.65
C ASN A 592 -27.16 -20.67 -12.25
N GLU A 593 -27.92 -19.58 -12.31
CA GLU A 593 -29.27 -19.56 -12.92
C GLU A 593 -30.23 -20.61 -12.30
N MET A 594 -30.11 -20.92 -11.01
CA MET A 594 -30.92 -22.00 -10.39
C MET A 594 -32.41 -21.67 -10.21
N GLY A 595 -32.76 -20.37 -10.22
CA GLY A 595 -34.11 -19.86 -10.05
C GLY A 595 -34.75 -20.18 -8.68
N ASN A 596 -36.06 -19.91 -8.57
CA ASN A 596 -36.83 -20.16 -7.35
C ASN A 596 -36.83 -21.64 -6.93
N PHE A 597 -36.77 -22.56 -7.89
CA PHE A 597 -36.73 -23.99 -7.59
C PHE A 597 -35.44 -24.37 -6.84
N GLY A 598 -34.28 -23.91 -7.33
CA GLY A 598 -33.01 -24.06 -6.62
C GLY A 598 -33.02 -23.37 -5.26
N ALA A 599 -33.54 -22.14 -5.17
CA ALA A 599 -33.67 -21.41 -3.91
C ALA A 599 -34.48 -22.19 -2.85
N ARG A 600 -35.57 -22.84 -3.27
CA ARG A 600 -36.39 -23.68 -2.37
C ARG A 600 -35.64 -24.92 -1.88
N LEU A 601 -34.88 -25.58 -2.75
CA LEU A 601 -34.06 -26.73 -2.35
C LEU A 601 -32.95 -26.31 -1.38
N LEU A 602 -32.28 -25.20 -1.69
CA LEU A 602 -31.31 -24.60 -0.82
C LEU A 602 -31.91 -24.26 0.55
N ALA A 603 -33.08 -23.63 0.59
CA ALA A 603 -33.78 -23.31 1.83
C ALA A 603 -34.03 -24.57 2.68
N LYS A 604 -34.51 -25.66 2.08
CA LYS A 604 -34.67 -26.94 2.79
C LYS A 604 -33.35 -27.50 3.31
N ALA A 605 -32.28 -27.42 2.52
CA ALA A 605 -30.96 -27.87 2.95
C ALA A 605 -30.43 -27.05 4.13
N LEU A 606 -30.58 -25.73 4.09
CA LEU A 606 -30.16 -24.82 5.16
C LEU A 606 -30.90 -25.07 6.48
N GLN A 607 -32.16 -25.54 6.46
CA GLN A 607 -32.90 -25.86 7.69
C GLN A 607 -32.26 -27.00 8.50
N ILE A 608 -31.56 -27.92 7.84
CA ILE A 608 -30.97 -29.11 8.47
C ILE A 608 -29.43 -29.08 8.50
N ASN A 609 -28.80 -28.30 7.63
CA ASN A 609 -27.35 -28.20 7.57
C ASN A 609 -26.79 -27.56 8.85
N VAL A 610 -25.78 -28.20 9.44
CA VAL A 610 -25.15 -27.78 10.70
C VAL A 610 -23.71 -27.28 10.55
N SER A 611 -23.13 -27.37 9.35
CA SER A 611 -21.72 -27.11 9.07
C SER A 611 -21.47 -25.74 8.40
N LEU A 612 -22.35 -25.36 7.47
CA LEU A 612 -22.17 -24.21 6.58
C LEU A 612 -22.20 -22.90 7.37
N LYS A 613 -21.14 -22.11 7.21
CA LYS A 613 -20.95 -20.80 7.82
C LYS A 613 -21.23 -19.68 6.83
N THR A 614 -20.83 -19.85 5.58
CA THR A 614 -20.92 -18.81 4.55
C THR A 614 -21.55 -19.36 3.28
N ILE A 615 -22.49 -18.62 2.69
CA ILE A 615 -23.05 -18.96 1.38
C ILE A 615 -23.18 -17.75 0.47
N LEU A 616 -22.75 -17.90 -0.79
CA LEU A 616 -22.88 -16.88 -1.83
C LEU A 616 -23.82 -17.40 -2.92
N ILE A 617 -24.88 -16.63 -3.20
CA ILE A 617 -25.98 -17.06 -4.08
C ILE A 617 -26.44 -16.00 -5.09
N ASP A 618 -25.72 -14.90 -5.27
CA ASP A 618 -26.16 -13.85 -6.19
C ASP A 618 -26.18 -14.34 -7.65
N ARG A 619 -26.83 -13.60 -8.56
CA ARG A 619 -26.94 -13.94 -9.99
C ARG A 619 -27.53 -15.33 -10.25
N ASN A 620 -28.49 -15.75 -9.45
CA ASN A 620 -29.18 -17.03 -9.59
C ASN A 620 -30.61 -16.89 -10.11
N GLN A 621 -31.04 -15.69 -10.50
CA GLN A 621 -32.40 -15.40 -10.97
C GLN A 621 -33.47 -15.70 -9.91
N ILE A 622 -33.13 -15.48 -8.63
CA ILE A 622 -34.05 -15.66 -7.51
C ILE A 622 -35.01 -14.47 -7.45
N THR A 623 -36.28 -14.75 -7.13
CA THR A 623 -37.35 -13.74 -7.04
C THR A 623 -37.99 -13.74 -5.65
N GLY A 624 -39.06 -12.97 -5.44
CA GLY A 624 -39.70 -12.82 -4.13
C GLY A 624 -40.12 -14.16 -3.51
N ASP A 625 -40.57 -15.13 -4.31
CA ASP A 625 -40.92 -16.46 -3.80
C ASP A 625 -39.69 -17.23 -3.29
N GLY A 626 -38.58 -17.21 -4.04
CA GLY A 626 -37.35 -17.88 -3.62
C GLY A 626 -36.70 -17.20 -2.41
N PHE A 627 -36.74 -15.86 -2.33
CA PHE A 627 -36.28 -15.13 -1.16
C PHE A 627 -37.13 -15.42 0.09
N THR A 628 -38.45 -15.61 -0.07
CA THR A 628 -39.34 -16.00 1.03
C THR A 628 -38.97 -17.37 1.59
N ASP A 629 -38.72 -18.36 0.72
CA ASP A 629 -38.29 -19.69 1.12
C ASP A 629 -36.96 -19.63 1.91
N ILE A 630 -35.98 -18.86 1.42
CA ILE A 630 -34.68 -18.65 2.08
C ILE A 630 -34.85 -17.94 3.42
N ALA A 631 -35.64 -16.87 3.49
CA ALA A 631 -35.88 -16.13 4.72
C ALA A 631 -36.47 -17.03 5.82
N HIS A 632 -37.40 -17.92 5.46
CA HIS A 632 -37.94 -18.91 6.39
C HIS A 632 -36.89 -19.90 6.88
N ALA A 633 -36.02 -20.40 5.99
CA ALA A 633 -34.95 -21.31 6.38
C ALA A 633 -33.96 -20.67 7.35
N LEU A 634 -33.62 -19.40 7.12
CA LEU A 634 -32.68 -18.65 7.95
C LEU A 634 -33.21 -18.33 9.35
N LYS A 635 -34.53 -18.34 9.56
CA LYS A 635 -35.13 -18.25 10.91
C LYS A 635 -34.85 -19.50 11.76
N LEU A 636 -34.70 -20.66 11.11
CA LEU A 636 -34.49 -21.96 11.76
C LEU A 636 -33.01 -22.34 11.84
N ASN A 637 -32.23 -21.96 10.85
CA ASN A 637 -30.79 -22.22 10.83
C ASN A 637 -30.08 -21.32 11.85
N ASN A 638 -29.20 -21.90 12.68
CA ASN A 638 -28.39 -21.16 13.65
C ASN A 638 -26.88 -21.32 13.42
N THR A 639 -26.50 -21.92 12.30
CA THR A 639 -25.11 -22.27 11.97
C THR A 639 -24.49 -21.32 10.97
N LEU A 640 -25.28 -20.77 10.05
CA LEU A 640 -24.88 -19.80 9.05
C LEU A 640 -24.56 -18.45 9.70
N VAL A 641 -23.35 -17.97 9.45
CA VAL A 641 -22.76 -16.74 9.99
C VAL A 641 -22.56 -15.68 8.91
N SER A 642 -22.65 -16.01 7.62
CA SER A 642 -22.54 -15.01 6.58
C SER A 642 -23.30 -15.40 5.33
N MET A 643 -24.01 -14.41 4.79
CA MET A 643 -24.68 -14.49 3.51
C MET A 643 -24.59 -13.11 2.88
N PRO A 644 -23.71 -12.87 1.88
CA PRO A 644 -23.53 -11.54 1.28
C PRO A 644 -24.71 -11.13 0.41
N TYR A 645 -25.18 -9.87 0.54
CA TYR A 645 -26.40 -9.34 -0.09
C TYR A 645 -26.46 -9.66 -1.60
N PRO A 646 -27.44 -10.44 -2.10
CA PRO A 646 -27.52 -10.80 -3.51
C PRO A 646 -28.05 -9.62 -4.31
N LEU A 647 -27.15 -8.66 -4.57
CA LEU A 647 -27.47 -7.35 -5.10
C LEU A 647 -28.16 -7.44 -6.45
N ILE A 648 -27.68 -8.31 -7.35
CA ILE A 648 -28.21 -8.43 -8.70
C ILE A 648 -29.59 -9.06 -8.68
N ASP A 649 -29.75 -10.21 -8.03
CA ASP A 649 -31.04 -10.90 -7.97
C ASP A 649 -32.11 -10.06 -7.24
N VAL A 650 -31.73 -9.32 -6.20
CA VAL A 650 -32.66 -8.41 -5.51
C VAL A 650 -33.05 -7.24 -6.40
N ALA A 651 -32.09 -6.59 -7.07
CA ALA A 651 -32.39 -5.48 -7.98
C ALA A 651 -33.37 -5.94 -9.09
N ASP A 652 -33.11 -7.11 -9.67
CA ASP A 652 -33.96 -7.73 -10.68
C ASP A 652 -35.34 -8.07 -10.11
N SER A 653 -35.42 -8.64 -8.90
CA SER A 653 -36.68 -9.00 -8.26
C SER A 653 -37.51 -7.78 -7.84
N LEU A 654 -36.90 -6.66 -7.46
CA LEU A 654 -37.61 -5.43 -7.09
C LEU A 654 -38.26 -4.73 -8.30
N SER A 655 -37.76 -5.01 -9.51
CA SER A 655 -38.36 -4.55 -10.76
C SER A 655 -39.62 -5.31 -11.17
N ARG A 656 -39.93 -6.43 -10.49
CA ARG A 656 -41.05 -7.33 -10.81
C ARG A 656 -42.32 -7.03 -9.99
N PRO A 657 -43.50 -7.53 -10.42
CA PRO A 657 -44.76 -7.32 -9.69
C PRO A 657 -44.76 -7.87 -8.25
N ASP A 658 -43.93 -8.87 -7.96
CA ASP A 658 -43.80 -9.54 -6.66
C ASP A 658 -42.84 -8.83 -5.70
N ARG A 659 -42.39 -7.60 -6.00
CA ARG A 659 -41.49 -6.78 -5.16
C ARG A 659 -41.88 -6.71 -3.68
N ALA A 660 -43.18 -6.76 -3.35
CA ALA A 660 -43.66 -6.74 -1.98
C ALA A 660 -43.19 -7.97 -1.18
N LYS A 661 -43.16 -9.15 -1.81
CA LYS A 661 -42.63 -10.38 -1.20
C LYS A 661 -41.13 -10.27 -0.99
N THR A 662 -40.41 -9.74 -1.97
CA THR A 662 -38.96 -9.50 -1.90
C THR A 662 -38.62 -8.58 -0.73
N LEU A 663 -39.28 -7.42 -0.61
CA LEU A 663 -39.07 -6.49 0.49
C LEU A 663 -39.39 -7.13 1.85
N SER A 664 -40.49 -7.88 1.96
CA SER A 664 -40.85 -8.58 3.19
C SER A 664 -39.82 -9.64 3.58
N ALA A 665 -39.39 -10.46 2.63
CA ALA A 665 -38.39 -11.49 2.86
C ALA A 665 -37.06 -10.85 3.29
N LEU A 666 -36.60 -9.82 2.59
CA LEU A 666 -35.36 -9.11 2.92
C LEU A 666 -35.42 -8.41 4.27
N ALA A 667 -36.57 -7.85 4.66
CA ALA A 667 -36.73 -7.27 6.00
C ALA A 667 -36.55 -8.35 7.08
N ASP A 668 -37.16 -9.53 6.89
CA ASP A 668 -37.03 -10.67 7.81
C ASP A 668 -35.59 -11.16 7.94
N VAL A 669 -34.80 -11.06 6.87
CA VAL A 669 -33.39 -11.47 6.91
C VAL A 669 -32.44 -10.35 7.33
N SER A 670 -32.74 -9.08 7.02
CA SER A 670 -31.85 -7.91 7.17
C SER A 670 -31.25 -7.75 8.57
N ILE A 671 -31.97 -8.12 9.62
CA ILE A 671 -31.49 -8.12 11.02
C ILE A 671 -30.26 -9.02 11.19
N ARG A 672 -30.17 -10.13 10.44
CA ARG A 672 -29.00 -11.01 10.42
C ARG A 672 -27.93 -10.53 9.43
N TRP A 673 -28.29 -9.94 8.28
CA TRP A 673 -27.31 -9.53 7.25
C TRP A 673 -26.46 -8.35 7.71
N LEU A 674 -27.04 -7.45 8.51
CA LEU A 674 -26.33 -6.34 9.17
C LEU A 674 -25.35 -6.82 10.25
N HIS A 675 -25.61 -7.95 10.91
CA HIS A 675 -24.65 -8.58 11.82
C HIS A 675 -23.53 -9.33 11.08
N PHE A 676 -23.78 -9.76 9.85
CA PHE A 676 -22.84 -10.53 9.04
C PHE A 676 -21.88 -9.66 8.20
N SER A 677 -22.14 -8.36 8.06
CA SER A 677 -21.33 -7.42 7.27
C SER A 677 -20.30 -6.62 8.10
N GLY A 678 -19.90 -7.11 9.27
CA GLY A 678 -19.03 -6.40 10.21
C GLY A 678 -17.61 -6.09 9.72
N ASP A 679 -17.12 -6.72 8.64
CA ASP A 679 -15.70 -6.64 8.25
C ASP A 679 -15.41 -6.44 6.75
N SER A 680 -16.36 -5.95 5.95
CA SER A 680 -16.01 -5.55 4.58
C SER A 680 -16.77 -4.32 4.07
N ILE A 681 -16.09 -3.60 3.19
CA ILE A 681 -16.42 -2.30 2.58
C ILE A 681 -17.87 -2.19 2.04
N GLY A 682 -18.57 -3.32 1.86
CA GLY A 682 -19.99 -3.37 1.51
C GLY A 682 -20.95 -2.77 2.54
N GLY A 683 -20.58 -2.70 3.83
CA GLY A 683 -21.41 -2.10 4.89
C GLY A 683 -21.72 -0.61 4.67
N ARG A 684 -20.88 0.11 3.90
CA ARG A 684 -21.08 1.55 3.64
C ARG A 684 -22.09 1.86 2.54
N LEU A 685 -22.40 0.91 1.65
CA LEU A 685 -23.36 1.13 0.56
C LEU A 685 -24.82 1.03 1.02
N MET A 686 -25.12 0.23 2.06
CA MET A 686 -26.50 0.08 2.56
C MET A 686 -26.97 1.25 3.43
N PHE A 687 -26.06 2.05 3.99
CA PHE A 687 -26.44 3.24 4.76
C PHE A 687 -27.01 4.37 3.87
N PHE A 688 -26.68 4.37 2.57
CA PHE A 688 -27.15 5.37 1.61
C PHE A 688 -28.51 5.05 0.96
N LEU A 689 -29.04 3.83 1.14
CA LEU A 689 -30.37 3.46 0.60
C LEU A 689 -31.50 3.58 1.63
N TYR A 690 -31.17 3.85 2.89
CA TYR A 690 -32.14 4.01 3.99
C TYR A 690 -32.33 5.48 4.45
N HIS A 691 -31.63 6.42 3.82
CA HIS A 691 -31.86 7.88 3.88
C HIS A 691 -31.91 8.44 2.46
#